data_AF-A0A9E4KNT6-F1
#
_entry.id   AF-A0A9E4KNT6-F1
#
_cell.length_a   1.000
_cell.length_b   1.000
_cell.length_c   1.000
_cell.angle_alpha   90.00
_cell.angle_beta   90.00
_cell.angle_gamma   90.00
#
_symmetry.space_group_name_H-M   'P 1'
#
loop_
_entity.id
_entity.type
_entity.pdbx_description
1 polymer ?
#
loop_
_entity_poly.entity_id
_entity_poly.type
_entity_poly.pdbx_seq_one_letter_code
_entity_poly.pdbx_strand_id
1 'polypeptide(L)'
;MVRQTLRQALAFTAFGGGIAVSAWATDGEPDRPTLEYEHQRAVGHATMPSTMYASNPTETPSPHTTVSGHGNFWERLVGHPSRRWLLRTDGETATELFRNHISPVVQEKCIACHVDGGASGHTQLVFYRSSQADHEALNLGEFEDFLDRVTDGADLILEKISGGSGHGGGVQVAADSADYAHFERFLALLEDEQTPVLTAQTLFDTVRMSPARNTLRRAALIFAGRVPTPKEYESIAETGLRAAIRNVMEGIPFHDFLIRGSNDRLLTDNVMGRVLTLRGTFVEYTNGRIRRCELGNPVSGRFGLGWMDRVEQGARRAPLELIAHVVRNDLPYTEILTADYIMANPWSAEAYGADTEFDDPLDVYEFKPSKFAAYYLDNGTTSYDATATCGNYISYPGDLRLDYPHAGILNTTAFLRRFPTTPTNRNRARARWTYYHFLGVDVEQLAVRTTDPDALADTDNPTMKNPACTGCHGVLDPMAGAFQNYDETGHYRSNYGGRDSLDFYYKNNPPGADEAIVEAGSWELRETVTIHKHLDSGENAVGLAAVENPYRREMGVAGLTVRDDAGRIVARPRLPYGDNDGCVRVAGDYFRMLSYCGITLGVDIAQRGEHSFSIDIWRPYSNFPAAIKMWAGKEFYRHGDTWYRDMREPGFENATSPSADDSVQWLAARIAADPRFAEATVKFWWPAIMGTEVAVPPHATGEADYEGRLLAAQAQHAEVARLGELFREGTGTGTPYNLKDLLVEIVMSPWFRADTVFDDDPVRAVALRDAGARRLLTPEELAAKTLSLTGVQWGRQEPDYRRRHNHALTTDYGVLYGGIGAEGTTRARDLTPVMASVSKLHAVRMSCPVVLREFYLLPSEQRRLFGGIDHTVAPTDSTGEMQIKEKLVELFDSLLGVDATVTSPEIVAAYDFFVDAWKRPRASNRFLDGNLCEWGTDAYYHDDLPEGALAGKDLSDRRRIARTWVVMLAALLMDYRYIHL
;
A
#
# COMPACT_ATOMS: atom_id res chain seq x y z
N MET A 1 -41.26 -14.54 -2.26
CA MET A 1 -40.21 -13.51 -2.07
C MET A 1 -39.56 -13.08 -3.39
N VAL A 2 -39.05 -13.96 -4.26
CA VAL A 2 -38.41 -13.60 -5.55
C VAL A 2 -39.32 -12.87 -6.56
N ARG A 3 -40.62 -13.21 -6.65
CA ARG A 3 -41.61 -12.44 -7.43
C ARG A 3 -41.91 -11.05 -6.85
N GLN A 4 -41.60 -10.81 -5.58
CA GLN A 4 -41.85 -9.56 -4.87
C GLN A 4 -40.68 -8.57 -5.05
N THR A 5 -39.45 -9.07 -5.16
CA THR A 5 -38.25 -8.27 -5.52
C THR A 5 -38.25 -7.86 -7.00
N LEU A 6 -38.68 -8.74 -7.92
CA LEU A 6 -38.94 -8.39 -9.33
C LEU A 6 -40.07 -7.35 -9.46
N ARG A 7 -41.12 -7.48 -8.62
CA ARG A 7 -42.15 -6.45 -8.51
C ARG A 7 -41.63 -5.17 -7.87
N GLN A 8 -40.61 -5.16 -7.02
CA GLN A 8 -40.07 -3.91 -6.44
C GLN A 8 -39.13 -3.17 -7.40
N ALA A 9 -38.34 -3.89 -8.21
CA ALA A 9 -37.59 -3.28 -9.31
C ALA A 9 -38.50 -2.75 -10.44
N LEU A 10 -39.68 -3.36 -10.62
CA LEU A 10 -40.73 -2.88 -11.55
C LEU A 10 -41.72 -1.90 -10.90
N ALA A 11 -41.94 -1.91 -9.58
CA ALA A 11 -42.93 -1.06 -8.89
C ALA A 11 -42.41 0.36 -8.65
N PHE A 12 -41.09 0.59 -8.59
CA PHE A 12 -40.54 1.95 -8.63
C PHE A 12 -40.66 2.62 -10.01
N THR A 13 -41.19 1.90 -11.03
CA THR A 13 -41.57 2.48 -12.33
C THR A 13 -43.09 2.66 -12.49
N ALA A 14 -43.87 2.46 -11.42
CA ALA A 14 -45.33 2.44 -11.45
C ALA A 14 -45.97 3.58 -10.62
N PHE A 15 -45.76 4.84 -11.00
CA PHE A 15 -46.73 5.91 -10.77
C PHE A 15 -46.82 6.79 -12.01
N GLY A 16 -48.05 7.02 -12.48
CA GLY A 16 -48.33 7.82 -13.67
C GLY A 16 -47.94 9.28 -13.47
N GLY A 17 -47.22 9.82 -14.45
CA GLY A 17 -46.71 11.19 -14.47
C GLY A 17 -45.24 11.15 -14.86
N GLY A 18 -44.81 12.08 -15.72
CA GLY A 18 -43.51 12.03 -16.38
C GLY A 18 -42.34 11.83 -15.41
N ILE A 19 -41.73 10.64 -15.48
CA ILE A 19 -40.50 10.32 -14.76
C ILE A 19 -39.38 10.26 -15.78
N ALA A 20 -38.55 11.30 -15.74
CA ALA A 20 -37.29 11.39 -16.45
C ALA A 20 -36.23 10.52 -15.78
N VAL A 21 -35.08 10.30 -16.43
CA VAL A 21 -33.91 9.65 -15.80
C VAL A 21 -33.46 10.39 -14.52
N SER A 22 -33.84 11.66 -14.35
CA SER A 22 -33.71 12.38 -13.07
C SER A 22 -34.55 11.86 -11.91
N ALA A 23 -35.57 11.01 -12.07
CA ALA A 23 -36.30 10.48 -10.90
C ALA A 23 -35.54 9.34 -10.21
N TRP A 24 -34.46 8.84 -10.81
CA TRP A 24 -33.44 8.08 -10.09
C TRP A 24 -32.53 8.99 -9.25
N ALA A 25 -32.68 10.31 -9.37
CA ALA A 25 -31.94 11.35 -8.67
C ALA A 25 -32.83 12.23 -7.77
N THR A 26 -34.10 11.89 -7.52
CA THR A 26 -34.97 12.71 -6.63
C THR A 26 -35.72 11.95 -5.55
N ASP A 27 -35.83 10.63 -5.60
CA ASP A 27 -36.36 9.86 -4.46
C ASP A 27 -35.21 9.55 -3.49
N GLY A 28 -34.82 10.60 -2.77
CA GLY A 28 -33.75 10.61 -1.78
C GLY A 28 -32.36 10.60 -2.42
N GLU A 29 -31.90 11.74 -2.95
CA GLU A 29 -30.45 11.98 -2.94
C GLU A 29 -29.99 11.78 -1.49
N PRO A 30 -29.09 10.84 -1.17
CA PRO A 30 -28.21 11.13 -0.07
C PRO A 30 -27.36 12.29 -0.58
N ASP A 31 -27.71 13.50 -0.16
CA ASP A 31 -26.85 14.65 -0.38
C ASP A 31 -25.43 14.31 0.12
N ARG A 32 -24.40 15.03 -0.34
CA ARG A 32 -23.03 14.82 0.14
C ARG A 32 -22.95 14.65 1.67
N PRO A 33 -23.65 15.46 2.50
CA PRO A 33 -23.77 15.24 3.94
C PRO A 33 -24.29 13.85 4.34
N THR A 34 -25.27 13.29 3.63
CA THR A 34 -25.83 11.96 3.90
C THR A 34 -24.88 10.83 3.48
N LEU A 35 -24.19 10.95 2.34
CA LEU A 35 -23.14 9.99 1.95
C LEU A 35 -21.90 10.11 2.84
N GLU A 36 -21.51 11.32 3.23
CA GLU A 36 -20.48 11.56 4.23
C GLU A 36 -20.91 10.98 5.58
N TYR A 37 -22.16 11.15 6.00
CA TYR A 37 -22.68 10.56 7.25
C TYR A 37 -22.68 9.03 7.22
N GLU A 38 -23.11 8.40 6.12
CA GLU A 38 -23.05 6.94 5.96
C GLU A 38 -21.60 6.42 5.86
N HIS A 39 -20.70 7.16 5.20
CA HIS A 39 -19.28 6.87 5.19
C HIS A 39 -18.67 7.00 6.59
N GLN A 40 -18.93 8.09 7.31
CA GLN A 40 -18.49 8.28 8.70
C GLN A 40 -19.02 7.20 9.64
N ARG A 41 -20.25 6.70 9.39
CA ARG A 41 -20.87 5.60 10.13
C ARG A 41 -20.29 4.23 9.76
N ALA A 42 -19.92 4.02 8.51
CA ALA A 42 -19.31 2.77 8.03
C ALA A 42 -17.81 2.68 8.33
N VAL A 43 -17.11 3.82 8.42
CA VAL A 43 -15.65 3.91 8.61
C VAL A 43 -15.28 4.17 10.06
N GLY A 44 -16.25 4.44 10.96
CA GLY A 44 -16.04 4.59 12.40
C GLY A 44 -15.00 5.66 12.72
N HIS A 45 -15.38 6.94 12.72
CA HIS A 45 -14.42 8.00 13.04
C HIS A 45 -13.82 7.84 14.45
N ALA A 46 -12.53 7.52 14.47
CA ALA A 46 -11.60 7.99 15.48
C ALA A 46 -11.39 9.50 15.28
N THR A 47 -12.16 10.32 15.98
CA THR A 47 -11.65 11.63 16.38
C THR A 47 -10.60 11.39 17.46
N MET A 48 -9.32 11.68 17.20
CA MET A 48 -8.33 11.79 18.28
C MET A 48 -7.55 13.10 18.21
N PRO A 49 -7.45 13.84 19.33
CA PRO A 49 -6.47 14.90 19.48
C PRO A 49 -5.06 14.32 19.62
N SER A 50 -4.09 15.19 19.35
CA SER A 50 -2.66 14.99 19.52
C SER A 50 -2.27 14.58 20.95
N THR A 51 -2.20 13.27 21.24
CA THR A 51 -1.27 12.64 22.21
C THR A 51 -1.16 11.14 21.91
N MET A 52 0.04 10.58 22.08
CA MET A 52 0.41 9.18 21.89
C MET A 52 -0.62 8.18 22.45
N TYR A 53 -0.90 7.09 21.72
CA TYR A 53 -0.64 5.70 22.11
C TYR A 53 -1.00 4.76 20.95
N ALA A 54 -0.29 3.64 20.88
CA ALA A 54 -0.36 2.61 19.85
C ALA A 54 -1.79 2.19 19.46
N SER A 55 -2.11 2.28 18.18
CA SER A 55 -3.13 1.44 17.55
C SER A 55 -2.44 0.28 16.83
N ASN A 56 -2.64 -0.92 17.36
CA ASN A 56 -2.41 -2.17 16.64
C ASN A 56 -3.28 -2.18 15.38
N PRO A 57 -2.76 -2.56 14.20
CA PRO A 57 -3.59 -3.02 13.10
C PRO A 57 -3.90 -4.51 13.34
N THR A 58 -4.71 -4.84 14.35
CA THR A 58 -5.17 -6.22 14.59
C THR A 58 -6.68 -6.37 14.54
N GLU A 59 -7.40 -5.43 13.93
CA GLU A 59 -8.77 -5.70 13.51
C GLU A 59 -8.75 -6.34 12.13
N THR A 60 -8.63 -7.67 12.14
CA THR A 60 -9.19 -8.51 11.08
C THR A 60 -10.63 -8.06 10.81
N PRO A 61 -10.98 -7.57 9.61
CA PRO A 61 -12.37 -7.49 9.25
C PRO A 61 -12.92 -8.91 9.30
N SER A 62 -13.97 -9.11 10.12
CA SER A 62 -14.73 -10.35 10.10
C SER A 62 -15.13 -10.68 8.65
N PRO A 63 -15.20 -11.96 8.28
CA PRO A 63 -15.51 -12.36 6.91
C PRO A 63 -16.95 -11.95 6.62
N HIS A 64 -17.13 -10.76 6.05
CA HIS A 64 -18.25 -10.53 5.19
C HIS A 64 -18.01 -11.43 3.99
N THR A 65 -18.76 -12.52 3.98
CA THR A 65 -19.01 -13.35 2.82
C THR A 65 -19.09 -12.43 1.61
N THR A 66 -18.05 -12.48 0.77
CA THR A 66 -18.10 -11.95 -0.57
C THR A 66 -19.37 -12.48 -1.18
N VAL A 67 -20.31 -11.58 -1.49
CA VAL A 67 -21.48 -11.88 -2.28
C VAL A 67 -20.99 -12.12 -3.72
N SER A 68 -20.32 -13.25 -3.94
CA SER A 68 -20.06 -13.84 -5.25
C SER A 68 -21.17 -14.83 -5.65
N GLY A 69 -22.25 -14.91 -4.87
CA GLY A 69 -23.37 -15.82 -5.08
C GLY A 69 -24.53 -15.30 -5.93
N HIS A 70 -24.47 -14.08 -6.46
CA HIS A 70 -25.54 -13.53 -7.30
C HIS A 70 -24.97 -13.13 -8.65
N GLY A 71 -25.22 -13.95 -9.67
CA GLY A 71 -24.88 -13.65 -11.07
C GLY A 71 -25.31 -12.24 -11.49
N ASN A 72 -24.65 -11.72 -12.52
CA ASN A 72 -24.83 -10.34 -13.00
C ASN A 72 -26.23 -10.12 -13.62
N PHE A 73 -26.55 -8.86 -14.00
CA PHE A 73 -27.85 -8.50 -14.58
C PHE A 73 -28.24 -9.38 -15.78
N TRP A 74 -27.29 -9.68 -16.66
CA TRP A 74 -27.47 -10.51 -17.85
C TRP A 74 -27.60 -12.01 -17.50
N GLU A 75 -26.75 -12.53 -16.62
CA GLU A 75 -26.82 -13.91 -16.12
C GLU A 75 -28.11 -14.20 -15.36
N ARG A 76 -28.67 -13.20 -14.66
CA ARG A 76 -29.98 -13.29 -13.98
C ARG A 76 -31.15 -13.31 -14.94
N LEU A 77 -31.02 -12.72 -16.12
CA LEU A 77 -32.03 -12.78 -17.19
C LEU A 77 -32.01 -14.12 -17.92
N VAL A 78 -30.83 -14.73 -18.08
CA VAL A 78 -30.63 -16.00 -18.81
C VAL A 78 -31.01 -17.23 -17.97
N GLY A 79 -31.08 -17.13 -16.65
CA GLY A 79 -31.60 -18.19 -15.77
C GLY A 79 -30.84 -19.51 -15.89
N HIS A 80 -29.64 -19.62 -15.33
CA HIS A 80 -28.85 -20.85 -15.42
C HIS A 80 -29.23 -21.91 -14.34
N PRO A 81 -29.42 -23.18 -14.72
CA PRO A 81 -29.69 -24.30 -13.82
C PRO A 81 -28.37 -24.99 -13.39
N SER A 82 -27.61 -24.41 -12.47
CA SER A 82 -26.40 -25.08 -11.98
C SER A 82 -26.01 -24.64 -10.58
N ARG A 83 -26.87 -24.94 -9.59
CA ARG A 83 -26.49 -25.20 -8.19
C ARG A 83 -27.50 -26.16 -7.56
N ARG A 84 -27.44 -27.42 -7.99
CA ARG A 84 -28.05 -28.52 -7.24
C ARG A 84 -26.96 -29.03 -6.29
N TRP A 85 -26.97 -28.52 -5.06
CA TRP A 85 -26.26 -29.14 -3.95
C TRP A 85 -26.75 -30.59 -3.87
N LEU A 86 -25.93 -31.52 -4.35
CA LEU A 86 -26.09 -32.92 -4.04
C LEU A 86 -25.59 -33.08 -2.60
N LEU A 87 -26.54 -33.23 -1.69
CA LEU A 87 -26.30 -33.87 -0.41
C LEU A 87 -25.63 -35.21 -0.70
N ARG A 88 -24.39 -35.36 -0.26
CA ARG A 88 -23.65 -36.63 -0.25
C ARG A 88 -24.52 -37.63 0.55
N THR A 89 -25.06 -38.62 -0.14
CA THR A 89 -25.63 -39.81 0.50
C THR A 89 -24.55 -40.89 0.52
N ASP A 90 -24.46 -41.53 1.68
CA ASP A 90 -23.83 -42.82 2.00
C ASP A 90 -22.37 -42.74 2.52
N GLY A 91 -22.29 -42.72 3.86
CA GLY A 91 -21.06 -42.65 4.66
C GLY A 91 -20.60 -44.02 5.13
N GLU A 92 -19.97 -44.78 4.24
CA GLU A 92 -19.18 -45.97 4.58
C GLU A 92 -17.71 -45.67 4.26
N THR A 93 -16.83 -45.75 5.26
CA THR A 93 -15.40 -45.43 5.14
C THR A 93 -14.55 -46.65 4.75
N ALA A 94 -13.37 -46.45 4.16
CA ALA A 94 -12.44 -47.54 3.82
C ALA A 94 -12.09 -48.40 5.05
N THR A 95 -11.90 -47.75 6.21
CA THR A 95 -11.62 -48.43 7.49
C THR A 95 -12.79 -49.29 7.97
N GLU A 96 -14.04 -48.83 7.84
CA GLU A 96 -15.22 -49.61 8.21
C GLU A 96 -15.42 -50.81 7.30
N LEU A 97 -15.26 -50.62 5.99
CA LEU A 97 -15.35 -51.69 5.00
C LEU A 97 -14.22 -52.72 5.20
N PHE A 98 -13.00 -52.25 5.52
CA PHE A 98 -11.88 -53.11 5.85
C PHE A 98 -12.18 -53.99 7.06
N ARG A 99 -12.59 -53.39 8.18
CA ARG A 99 -12.88 -54.11 9.42
C ARG A 99 -14.00 -55.14 9.24
N ASN A 100 -15.08 -54.74 8.58
CA ASN A 100 -16.30 -55.54 8.52
C ASN A 100 -16.25 -56.65 7.45
N HIS A 101 -15.52 -56.43 6.35
CA HIS A 101 -15.61 -57.29 5.17
C HIS A 101 -14.26 -57.80 4.66
N ILE A 102 -13.18 -57.05 4.78
CA ILE A 102 -11.87 -57.41 4.22
C ILE A 102 -11.00 -58.18 5.22
N SER A 103 -10.88 -57.69 6.45
CA SER A 103 -10.10 -58.31 7.52
C SER A 103 -10.50 -59.78 7.77
N PRO A 104 -11.80 -60.15 7.78
CA PRO A 104 -12.20 -61.56 7.89
C PRO A 104 -11.64 -62.44 6.74
N VAL A 105 -11.70 -61.95 5.50
CA VAL A 105 -11.19 -62.67 4.33
C VAL A 105 -9.66 -62.80 4.38
N VAL A 106 -8.97 -61.75 4.83
CA VAL A 106 -7.52 -61.78 5.05
C VAL A 106 -7.14 -62.83 6.09
N GLN A 107 -7.84 -62.86 7.23
CA GLN A 107 -7.58 -63.81 8.32
C GLN A 107 -7.96 -65.26 7.99
N GLU A 108 -8.97 -65.46 7.14
CA GLU A 108 -9.43 -66.81 6.77
C GLU A 108 -8.61 -67.40 5.61
N LYS A 109 -8.31 -66.60 4.58
CA LYS A 109 -7.79 -67.10 3.30
C LYS A 109 -6.36 -66.63 3.03
N CYS A 110 -6.11 -65.33 3.06
CA CYS A 110 -4.83 -64.77 2.61
C CYS A 110 -3.68 -65.10 3.56
N ILE A 111 -3.93 -65.06 4.88
CA ILE A 111 -2.90 -65.25 5.91
C ILE A 111 -2.35 -66.69 5.99
N ALA A 112 -2.98 -67.65 5.31
CA ALA A 112 -2.45 -69.01 5.20
C ALA A 112 -1.09 -69.02 4.48
N CYS A 113 -0.86 -68.06 3.58
CA CYS A 113 0.39 -67.90 2.82
C CYS A 113 1.08 -66.56 3.08
N HIS A 114 0.32 -65.47 3.22
CA HIS A 114 0.81 -64.10 3.41
C HIS A 114 0.99 -63.76 4.89
N VAL A 115 1.99 -64.38 5.51
CA VAL A 115 2.37 -64.18 6.91
C VAL A 115 3.89 -64.36 7.03
N ASP A 116 4.51 -63.77 8.04
CA ASP A 116 5.94 -63.93 8.28
C ASP A 116 6.32 -65.43 8.37
N GLY A 117 7.36 -65.82 7.64
CA GLY A 117 7.79 -67.22 7.47
C GLY A 117 6.86 -68.13 6.63
N GLY A 118 5.76 -67.60 6.08
CA GLY A 118 4.81 -68.32 5.22
C GLY A 118 5.30 -68.49 3.78
N ALA A 119 4.55 -69.27 2.98
CA ALA A 119 4.89 -69.55 1.57
C ALA A 119 4.98 -68.27 0.70
N SER A 120 4.21 -67.23 1.05
CA SER A 120 4.24 -65.90 0.43
C SER A 120 4.83 -64.84 1.37
N GLY A 121 5.54 -65.22 2.43
CA GLY A 121 6.14 -64.30 3.41
C GLY A 121 7.29 -63.43 2.85
N HIS A 122 7.69 -63.66 1.59
CA HIS A 122 8.67 -62.85 0.86
C HIS A 122 8.01 -61.83 -0.09
N THR A 123 6.67 -61.80 -0.16
CA THR A 123 5.93 -60.85 -0.99
C THR A 123 5.75 -59.51 -0.26
N GLN A 124 5.27 -58.48 -0.99
CA GLN A 124 5.05 -57.14 -0.43
C GLN A 124 3.79 -57.01 0.42
N LEU A 125 2.94 -58.06 0.48
CA LEU A 125 1.77 -58.12 1.36
C LEU A 125 2.01 -59.22 2.38
N VAL A 126 2.34 -58.85 3.63
CA VAL A 126 2.57 -59.80 4.73
C VAL A 126 1.69 -59.40 5.92
N PHE A 127 0.70 -60.24 6.23
CA PHE A 127 -0.32 -59.90 7.20
C PHE A 127 -0.06 -60.45 8.61
N TYR A 128 -0.53 -59.72 9.60
CA TYR A 128 -0.53 -60.05 11.01
C TYR A 128 -1.77 -60.86 11.39
N ARG A 129 -1.60 -61.87 12.24
CA ARG A 129 -2.68 -62.76 12.71
C ARG A 129 -3.53 -62.07 13.77
N SER A 130 -4.78 -62.47 13.89
CA SER A 130 -5.73 -62.00 14.92
C SER A 130 -5.27 -62.20 16.37
N SER A 131 -4.25 -63.03 16.61
CA SER A 131 -3.57 -63.14 17.91
C SER A 131 -2.77 -61.88 18.30
N GLN A 132 -2.50 -60.97 17.36
CA GLN A 132 -1.86 -59.69 17.61
C GLN A 132 -2.93 -58.60 17.78
N ALA A 133 -2.83 -57.84 18.87
CA ALA A 133 -3.89 -56.91 19.31
C ALA A 133 -4.29 -55.89 18.23
N ASP A 134 -3.34 -55.38 17.45
CA ASP A 134 -3.57 -54.33 16.46
C ASP A 134 -3.58 -54.85 15.01
N HIS A 135 -3.83 -56.15 14.80
CA HIS A 135 -3.72 -56.77 13.48
C HIS A 135 -4.61 -56.11 12.41
N GLU A 136 -5.79 -55.58 12.74
CA GLU A 136 -6.65 -54.89 11.78
C GLU A 136 -5.99 -53.59 11.27
N ALA A 137 -5.48 -52.76 12.18
CA ALA A 137 -4.81 -51.51 11.81
C ALA A 137 -3.51 -51.77 11.04
N LEU A 138 -2.74 -52.78 11.46
CA LEU A 138 -1.51 -53.15 10.78
C LEU A 138 -1.78 -53.73 9.39
N ASN A 139 -2.76 -54.60 9.23
CA ASN A 139 -3.10 -55.18 7.93
C ASN A 139 -3.71 -54.17 6.97
N LEU A 140 -4.47 -53.18 7.48
CA LEU A 140 -4.93 -52.05 6.68
C LEU A 140 -3.74 -51.24 6.15
N GLY A 141 -2.77 -50.93 7.03
CA GLY A 141 -1.53 -50.27 6.64
C GLY A 141 -0.71 -51.03 5.59
N GLU A 142 -0.71 -52.38 5.61
CA GLU A 142 -0.06 -53.18 4.56
C GLU A 142 -0.74 -53.03 3.18
N PHE A 143 -2.06 -52.83 3.13
CA PHE A 143 -2.76 -52.51 1.87
C PHE A 143 -2.44 -51.10 1.39
N GLU A 144 -2.43 -50.11 2.27
CA GLU A 144 -2.04 -48.73 1.96
C GLU A 144 -0.59 -48.66 1.41
N ASP A 145 0.36 -49.26 2.13
CA ASP A 145 1.77 -49.33 1.74
C ASP A 145 1.98 -50.02 0.39
N PHE A 146 1.15 -51.03 0.08
CA PHE A 146 1.22 -51.75 -1.19
C PHE A 146 0.72 -50.90 -2.34
N LEU A 147 -0.41 -50.21 -2.18
CA LEU A 147 -0.97 -49.31 -3.20
C LEU A 147 -0.01 -48.13 -3.47
N ASP A 148 0.67 -47.61 -2.45
CA ASP A 148 1.69 -46.56 -2.59
C ASP A 148 2.91 -46.99 -3.42
N ARG A 149 3.31 -48.26 -3.34
CA ARG A 149 4.58 -48.76 -3.92
C ARG A 149 4.40 -49.47 -5.25
N VAL A 150 3.20 -49.87 -5.60
CA VAL A 150 2.92 -50.72 -6.77
C VAL A 150 1.94 -50.02 -7.71
N THR A 151 2.42 -49.68 -8.90
CA THR A 151 1.58 -49.15 -9.99
C THR A 151 0.49 -50.16 -10.35
N ASP A 152 -0.76 -49.68 -10.50
CA ASP A 152 -1.96 -50.49 -10.72
C ASP A 152 -2.16 -51.55 -9.62
N GLY A 153 -1.79 -51.21 -8.38
CA GLY A 153 -1.79 -52.11 -7.22
C GLY A 153 -3.17 -52.68 -6.88
N ALA A 154 -4.24 -51.89 -6.99
CA ALA A 154 -5.61 -52.37 -6.74
C ALA A 154 -6.03 -53.42 -7.77
N ASP A 155 -5.83 -53.14 -9.06
CA ASP A 155 -6.10 -54.07 -10.16
C ASP A 155 -5.31 -55.37 -9.99
N LEU A 156 -4.03 -55.26 -9.59
CA LEU A 156 -3.19 -56.43 -9.32
C LEU A 156 -3.71 -57.28 -8.16
N ILE A 157 -4.18 -56.66 -7.06
CA ILE A 157 -4.78 -57.40 -5.94
C ILE A 157 -6.04 -58.14 -6.43
N LEU A 158 -6.95 -57.45 -7.10
CA LEU A 158 -8.20 -58.02 -7.62
C LEU A 158 -7.96 -59.17 -8.60
N GLU A 159 -6.99 -59.02 -9.51
CA GLU A 159 -6.60 -60.07 -10.43
C GLU A 159 -6.01 -61.29 -9.70
N LYS A 160 -5.14 -61.08 -8.71
CA LYS A 160 -4.49 -62.17 -7.96
C LYS A 160 -5.46 -62.94 -7.07
N ILE A 161 -6.35 -62.26 -6.34
CA ILE A 161 -7.30 -62.94 -5.44
C ILE A 161 -8.33 -63.77 -6.23
N SER A 162 -8.66 -63.36 -7.46
CA SER A 162 -9.55 -64.10 -8.37
C SER A 162 -8.86 -65.24 -9.13
N GLY A 163 -7.58 -65.50 -8.85
CA GLY A 163 -6.79 -66.58 -9.46
C GLY A 163 -6.20 -66.23 -10.83
N GLY A 164 -6.31 -64.98 -11.26
CA GLY A 164 -5.56 -64.43 -12.40
C GLY A 164 -4.07 -64.28 -12.10
N SER A 165 -3.29 -63.93 -13.13
CA SER A 165 -1.82 -63.77 -13.06
C SER A 165 -1.03 -64.89 -12.36
N GLY A 166 -1.56 -66.12 -12.31
CA GLY A 166 -0.88 -67.28 -11.72
C GLY A 166 -0.64 -67.20 -10.21
N HIS A 167 -1.60 -66.69 -9.43
CA HIS A 167 -1.50 -66.68 -7.96
C HIS A 167 -1.31 -68.11 -7.41
N GLY A 168 -0.20 -68.37 -6.71
CA GLY A 168 0.22 -69.72 -6.30
C GLY A 168 -0.75 -70.43 -5.34
N GLY A 169 -1.63 -69.68 -4.66
CA GLY A 169 -2.70 -70.24 -3.84
C GLY A 169 -3.98 -70.62 -4.61
N GLY A 170 -4.05 -70.33 -5.92
CA GLY A 170 -5.29 -70.42 -6.69
C GLY A 170 -6.29 -69.32 -6.34
N VAL A 171 -7.55 -69.49 -6.76
CA VAL A 171 -8.67 -68.56 -6.50
C VAL A 171 -8.97 -68.48 -5.01
N GLN A 172 -8.76 -67.32 -4.39
CA GLN A 172 -9.10 -67.06 -2.98
C GLN A 172 -10.46 -66.37 -2.84
N VAL A 173 -10.75 -65.46 -3.77
CA VAL A 173 -11.99 -64.68 -3.82
C VAL A 173 -12.50 -64.71 -5.24
N ALA A 174 -13.62 -65.39 -5.49
CA ALA A 174 -14.17 -65.52 -6.83
C ALA A 174 -14.69 -64.16 -7.34
N ALA A 175 -14.44 -63.84 -8.61
CA ALA A 175 -14.77 -62.54 -9.21
C ALA A 175 -16.28 -62.19 -9.16
N ASP A 176 -17.16 -63.18 -9.01
CA ASP A 176 -18.61 -63.04 -8.87
C ASP A 176 -19.11 -63.04 -7.42
N SER A 177 -18.21 -63.04 -6.43
CA SER A 177 -18.56 -63.09 -5.01
C SER A 177 -18.77 -61.72 -4.38
N ALA A 178 -19.56 -61.67 -3.29
CA ALA A 178 -19.73 -60.45 -2.50
C ALA A 178 -18.41 -59.95 -1.90
N ASP A 179 -17.52 -60.86 -1.48
CA ASP A 179 -16.18 -60.52 -1.00
C ASP A 179 -15.36 -59.78 -2.08
N TYR A 180 -15.49 -60.16 -3.35
CA TYR A 180 -14.82 -59.48 -4.45
C TYR A 180 -15.34 -58.06 -4.64
N ALA A 181 -16.67 -57.88 -4.60
CA ALA A 181 -17.28 -56.56 -4.66
C ALA A 181 -16.88 -55.67 -3.47
N HIS A 182 -16.72 -56.24 -2.27
CA HIS A 182 -16.19 -55.51 -1.12
C HIS A 182 -14.71 -55.14 -1.32
N PHE A 183 -13.87 -56.02 -1.88
CA PHE A 183 -12.49 -55.70 -2.21
C PHE A 183 -12.38 -54.60 -3.27
N GLU A 184 -13.18 -54.65 -4.32
CA GLU A 184 -13.24 -53.62 -5.37
C GLU A 184 -13.63 -52.27 -4.76
N ARG A 185 -14.65 -52.25 -3.91
CA ARG A 185 -15.09 -51.03 -3.23
C ARG A 185 -14.06 -50.52 -2.22
N PHE A 186 -13.40 -51.41 -1.48
CA PHE A 186 -12.38 -51.08 -0.48
C PHE A 186 -11.13 -50.46 -1.13
N LEU A 187 -10.62 -51.10 -2.17
CA LEU A 187 -9.43 -50.62 -2.88
C LEU A 187 -9.71 -49.30 -3.59
N ALA A 188 -10.89 -49.14 -4.18
CA ALA A 188 -11.32 -47.85 -4.76
C ALA A 188 -11.41 -46.75 -3.69
N LEU A 189 -11.88 -47.05 -2.48
CA LEU A 189 -11.92 -46.08 -1.39
C LEU A 189 -10.52 -45.71 -0.86
N LEU A 190 -9.58 -46.66 -0.84
CA LEU A 190 -8.18 -46.39 -0.46
C LEU A 190 -7.44 -45.58 -1.53
N GLU A 191 -7.66 -45.84 -2.81
CA GLU A 191 -7.09 -45.05 -3.90
C GLU A 191 -7.70 -43.63 -3.97
N ASP A 192 -9.00 -43.48 -3.66
CA ASP A 192 -9.64 -42.17 -3.52
C ASP A 192 -9.10 -41.37 -2.31
N GLU A 193 -8.66 -42.05 -1.23
CA GLU A 193 -7.99 -41.42 -0.08
C GLU A 193 -6.54 -40.99 -0.40
N GLN A 194 -5.91 -41.53 -1.46
CA GLN A 194 -4.59 -41.13 -1.98
C GLN A 194 -4.69 -40.00 -3.04
N THR A 195 -5.45 -38.95 -2.76
CA THR A 195 -5.48 -37.77 -3.63
C THR A 195 -4.08 -37.16 -3.72
N PRO A 196 -3.55 -36.82 -4.94
CA PRO A 196 -2.27 -36.16 -5.07
C PRO A 196 -2.26 -34.92 -4.18
N VAL A 197 -1.31 -34.83 -3.25
CA VAL A 197 -1.22 -33.68 -2.33
C VAL A 197 -1.16 -32.41 -3.18
N LEU A 198 -2.16 -31.55 -3.03
CA LEU A 198 -2.19 -30.25 -3.66
C LEU A 198 -1.02 -29.42 -3.12
N THR A 199 -0.08 -29.08 -3.99
CA THR A 199 1.12 -28.30 -3.65
C THR A 199 1.12 -26.97 -4.36
N ALA A 200 2.04 -26.07 -3.98
CA ALA A 200 2.24 -24.81 -4.70
C ALA A 200 2.55 -25.02 -6.20
N GLN A 201 3.20 -26.12 -6.56
CA GLN A 201 3.57 -26.46 -7.93
C GLN A 201 2.38 -26.95 -8.75
N THR A 202 1.51 -27.76 -8.15
CA THR A 202 0.32 -28.33 -8.82
C THR A 202 -0.93 -27.47 -8.67
N LEU A 203 -0.82 -26.31 -8.01
CA LEU A 203 -1.93 -25.42 -7.70
C LEU A 203 -2.71 -24.98 -8.94
N PHE A 204 -2.02 -24.76 -10.06
CA PHE A 204 -2.59 -24.20 -11.28
C PHE A 204 -2.91 -25.23 -12.38
N ASP A 205 -2.71 -26.54 -12.14
CA ASP A 205 -2.83 -27.58 -13.18
C ASP A 205 -4.23 -27.67 -13.81
N THR A 206 -5.28 -27.37 -13.04
CA THR A 206 -6.68 -27.37 -13.49
C THR A 206 -7.20 -25.98 -13.86
N VAL A 207 -6.32 -24.96 -13.86
CA VAL A 207 -6.68 -23.56 -14.07
C VAL A 207 -6.47 -23.17 -15.53
N ARG A 208 -7.55 -22.72 -16.17
CA ARG A 208 -7.45 -22.13 -17.51
C ARG A 208 -6.89 -20.72 -17.41
N MET A 209 -5.76 -20.51 -18.08
CA MET A 209 -5.12 -19.21 -18.21
C MET A 209 -5.84 -18.32 -19.22
N SER A 210 -5.87 -17.03 -18.93
CA SER A 210 -6.42 -16.00 -19.79
C SER A 210 -5.68 -15.97 -21.13
N PRO A 211 -6.41 -15.87 -22.26
CA PRO A 211 -5.81 -15.70 -23.58
C PRO A 211 -4.94 -14.45 -23.67
N ALA A 212 -4.04 -14.42 -24.66
CA ALA A 212 -3.13 -13.29 -24.86
C ALA A 212 -3.85 -11.96 -25.09
N ARG A 213 -4.94 -11.97 -25.88
CA ARG A 213 -5.79 -10.80 -26.14
C ARG A 213 -6.34 -10.19 -24.84
N ASN A 214 -6.91 -11.02 -23.97
CA ASN A 214 -7.49 -10.57 -22.69
C ASN A 214 -6.40 -10.13 -21.71
N THR A 215 -5.26 -10.82 -21.69
CA THR A 215 -4.11 -10.43 -20.87
C THR A 215 -3.59 -9.05 -21.28
N LEU A 216 -3.40 -8.79 -22.59
CA LEU A 216 -2.98 -7.48 -23.08
C LEU A 216 -4.03 -6.39 -22.79
N ARG A 217 -5.33 -6.72 -22.94
CA ARG A 217 -6.42 -5.78 -22.61
C ARG A 217 -6.33 -5.30 -21.17
N ARG A 218 -6.16 -6.23 -20.23
CA ARG A 218 -6.05 -5.93 -18.80
C ARG A 218 -4.77 -5.18 -18.48
N ALA A 219 -3.65 -5.57 -19.07
CA ALA A 219 -2.38 -4.87 -18.92
C ALA A 219 -2.46 -3.41 -19.42
N ALA A 220 -3.06 -3.16 -20.57
CA ALA A 220 -3.23 -1.81 -21.12
C ALA A 220 -4.19 -0.95 -20.28
N LEU A 221 -5.22 -1.54 -19.65
CA LEU A 221 -6.06 -0.80 -18.70
C LEU A 221 -5.26 -0.34 -17.47
N ILE A 222 -4.33 -1.17 -16.97
CA ILE A 222 -3.46 -0.82 -15.84
C ILE A 222 -2.42 0.24 -16.25
N PHE A 223 -1.65 -0.04 -17.31
CA PHE A 223 -0.46 0.74 -17.67
C PHE A 223 -0.75 1.92 -18.58
N ALA A 224 -1.79 1.85 -19.40
CA ALA A 224 -2.14 2.88 -20.37
C ALA A 224 -3.50 3.57 -20.08
N GLY A 225 -4.27 3.11 -19.09
CA GLY A 225 -5.58 3.66 -18.75
C GLY A 225 -6.64 3.50 -19.87
N ARG A 226 -6.37 2.64 -20.86
CA ARG A 226 -7.21 2.45 -22.05
C ARG A 226 -7.18 1.00 -22.53
N VAL A 227 -8.11 0.65 -23.40
CA VAL A 227 -8.06 -0.63 -24.11
C VAL A 227 -6.99 -0.58 -25.22
N PRO A 228 -6.39 -1.72 -25.60
CA PRO A 228 -5.49 -1.80 -26.73
C PRO A 228 -6.17 -1.42 -28.05
N THR A 229 -5.40 -0.76 -28.92
CA THR A 229 -5.77 -0.49 -30.31
C THR A 229 -5.70 -1.79 -31.15
N PRO A 230 -6.36 -1.84 -32.32
CA PRO A 230 -6.26 -2.99 -33.22
C PRO A 230 -4.81 -3.39 -33.54
N LYS A 231 -3.94 -2.40 -33.81
CA LYS A 231 -2.51 -2.62 -34.09
C LYS A 231 -1.76 -3.23 -32.90
N GLU A 232 -2.08 -2.81 -31.67
CA GLU A 232 -1.46 -3.39 -30.47
C GLU A 232 -1.88 -4.85 -30.29
N TYR A 233 -3.14 -5.21 -30.59
CA TYR A 233 -3.56 -6.62 -30.59
C TYR A 233 -2.86 -7.44 -31.68
N GLU A 234 -2.76 -6.91 -32.90
CA GLU A 234 -2.06 -7.54 -34.03
C GLU A 234 -0.57 -7.79 -33.71
N SER A 235 0.07 -6.85 -32.99
CA SER A 235 1.49 -6.95 -32.62
C SER A 235 1.85 -8.16 -31.75
N ILE A 236 0.87 -8.79 -31.10
CA ILE A 236 1.07 -10.03 -30.32
C ILE A 236 1.64 -11.14 -31.22
N ALA A 237 1.13 -11.26 -32.45
CA ALA A 237 1.58 -12.29 -33.38
C ALA A 237 3.01 -12.03 -33.90
N GLU A 238 3.43 -10.76 -33.96
CA GLU A 238 4.72 -10.34 -34.49
C GLU A 238 5.83 -10.37 -33.44
N THR A 239 5.55 -9.83 -32.25
CA THR A 239 6.56 -9.57 -31.20
C THR A 239 6.37 -10.45 -29.95
N GLY A 240 5.24 -11.13 -29.83
CA GLY A 240 4.85 -11.89 -28.64
C GLY A 240 4.19 -11.04 -27.56
N LEU A 241 3.45 -11.70 -26.66
CA LEU A 241 2.65 -11.03 -25.63
C LEU A 241 3.49 -10.18 -24.66
N ARG A 242 4.68 -10.64 -24.28
CA ARG A 242 5.58 -9.91 -23.35
C ARG A 242 5.98 -8.55 -23.92
N ALA A 243 6.40 -8.52 -25.18
CA ALA A 243 6.77 -7.28 -25.86
C ALA A 243 5.55 -6.36 -26.06
N ALA A 244 4.40 -6.92 -26.45
CA ALA A 244 3.16 -6.15 -26.58
C ALA A 244 2.73 -5.48 -25.24
N ILE A 245 2.89 -6.18 -24.10
CA ILE A 245 2.63 -5.60 -22.77
C ILE A 245 3.65 -4.51 -22.44
N ARG A 246 4.93 -4.72 -22.74
CA ARG A 246 5.97 -3.72 -22.48
C ARG A 246 5.74 -2.44 -23.30
N ASN A 247 5.30 -2.57 -24.54
CA ASN A 247 5.09 -1.44 -25.46
C ASN A 247 3.95 -0.49 -25.03
N VAL A 248 3.04 -0.92 -24.15
CA VAL A 248 2.00 -0.02 -23.60
C VAL A 248 2.47 0.76 -22.37
N MET A 249 3.69 0.52 -21.87
CA MET A 249 4.28 1.20 -20.71
C MET A 249 5.00 2.50 -21.10
N GLU A 250 4.28 3.40 -21.76
CA GLU A 250 4.82 4.64 -22.31
C GLU A 250 3.94 5.87 -22.02
N GLY A 251 4.54 7.05 -22.13
CA GLY A 251 3.85 8.34 -22.06
C GLY A 251 3.27 8.68 -20.69
N ILE A 252 2.32 9.63 -20.70
CA ILE A 252 1.65 10.15 -19.50
C ILE A 252 0.87 9.07 -18.75
N PRO A 253 0.07 8.19 -19.40
CA PRO A 253 -0.70 7.20 -18.66
C PRO A 253 0.15 6.23 -17.83
N PHE A 254 1.31 5.81 -18.38
CA PHE A 254 2.23 4.96 -17.64
C PHE A 254 2.93 5.71 -16.50
N HIS A 255 3.29 6.98 -16.71
CA HIS A 255 3.75 7.86 -15.64
C HIS A 255 2.73 7.94 -14.49
N ASP A 256 1.45 8.17 -14.80
CA ASP A 256 0.38 8.24 -13.80
C ASP A 256 0.17 6.91 -13.06
N PHE A 257 0.34 5.76 -13.74
CA PHE A 257 0.38 4.44 -13.08
C PHE A 257 1.51 4.35 -12.05
N LEU A 258 2.73 4.78 -12.42
CA LEU A 258 3.88 4.72 -11.53
C LEU A 258 3.70 5.63 -10.31
N ILE A 259 3.21 6.85 -10.54
CA ILE A 259 2.95 7.83 -9.50
C ILE A 259 1.88 7.31 -8.53
N ARG A 260 0.76 6.80 -9.04
CA ARG A 260 -0.35 6.28 -8.23
C ARG A 260 0.03 5.02 -7.48
N GLY A 261 0.66 4.04 -8.14
CA GLY A 261 1.14 2.80 -7.52
C GLY A 261 2.17 3.06 -6.42
N SER A 262 3.08 4.01 -6.62
CA SER A 262 4.06 4.41 -5.61
C SER A 262 3.41 5.17 -4.45
N ASN A 263 2.46 6.07 -4.73
CA ASN A 263 1.80 6.86 -3.69
C ASN A 263 0.85 6.00 -2.84
N ASP A 264 0.26 4.95 -3.40
CA ASP A 264 -0.51 3.95 -2.64
C ASP A 264 0.34 3.26 -1.56
N ARG A 265 1.67 3.25 -1.72
CA ARG A 265 2.63 2.70 -0.76
C ARG A 265 3.24 3.76 0.15
N LEU A 266 3.83 4.81 -0.44
CA LEU A 266 4.62 5.81 0.27
C LEU A 266 3.78 6.96 0.83
N LEU A 267 2.61 7.24 0.25
CA LEU A 267 1.65 8.23 0.72
C LEU A 267 2.24 9.65 0.89
N THR A 268 3.21 10.02 0.06
CA THR A 268 3.93 11.29 0.19
C THR A 268 3.12 12.49 -0.31
N ASP A 269 2.10 12.27 -1.14
CA ASP A 269 1.16 13.32 -1.55
C ASP A 269 0.36 13.89 -0.36
N ASN A 270 0.14 13.08 0.67
CA ASN A 270 -0.68 13.42 1.84
C ASN A 270 0.13 13.85 3.06
N VAL A 271 1.40 14.23 2.89
CA VAL A 271 2.19 14.81 4.00
C VAL A 271 1.56 16.13 4.45
N MET A 272 1.11 16.15 5.71
CA MET A 272 0.46 17.28 6.35
C MET A 272 1.42 18.44 6.63
N GLY A 273 0.92 19.67 6.48
CA GLY A 273 1.70 20.89 6.65
C GLY A 273 2.71 21.11 5.51
N ARG A 274 3.54 22.15 5.65
CA ARG A 274 4.62 22.45 4.68
C ARG A 274 5.78 21.48 4.87
N VAL A 275 6.23 20.82 3.81
CA VAL A 275 7.39 19.92 3.77
C VAL A 275 8.67 20.72 3.98
N LEU A 276 8.85 21.83 3.24
CA LEU A 276 10.00 22.72 3.40
C LEU A 276 9.74 23.78 4.48
N THR A 277 10.81 24.26 5.14
CA THR A 277 10.69 25.27 6.20
C THR A 277 11.39 26.58 5.85
N LEU A 278 10.94 27.67 6.48
CA LEU A 278 11.48 29.02 6.30
C LEU A 278 12.67 29.31 7.24
N ARG A 279 13.45 28.29 7.62
CA ARG A 279 14.62 28.44 8.51
C ARG A 279 15.87 29.03 7.82
N GLY A 280 15.79 29.30 6.52
CA GLY A 280 16.92 29.83 5.75
C GLY A 280 17.89 28.78 5.22
N THR A 281 17.64 27.50 5.49
CA THR A 281 18.42 26.36 4.99
C THR A 281 18.50 26.33 3.46
N PHE A 282 17.36 26.58 2.80
CA PHE A 282 17.27 26.85 1.38
C PHE A 282 17.03 28.35 1.19
N VAL A 283 18.10 29.09 0.87
CA VAL A 283 18.07 30.55 0.78
C VAL A 283 17.04 31.02 -0.25
N GLU A 284 17.00 30.37 -1.42
CA GLU A 284 16.04 30.73 -2.46
C GLU A 284 14.59 30.38 -2.11
N TYR A 285 14.37 29.40 -1.22
CA TYR A 285 13.04 29.16 -0.68
C TYR A 285 12.56 30.34 0.18
N THR A 286 13.41 30.79 1.12
CA THR A 286 13.10 31.91 2.02
C THR A 286 13.01 33.22 1.24
N ASN A 287 14.05 33.59 0.50
CA ASN A 287 14.13 34.85 -0.24
C ASN A 287 13.14 34.89 -1.41
N GLY A 288 12.93 33.77 -2.10
CA GLY A 288 11.94 33.66 -3.18
C GLY A 288 10.50 33.93 -2.73
N ARG A 289 10.15 33.57 -1.49
CA ARG A 289 8.89 33.96 -0.86
C ARG A 289 8.83 35.46 -0.60
N ILE A 290 9.89 36.03 -0.02
CA ILE A 290 9.95 37.47 0.30
C ILE A 290 9.80 38.32 -0.96
N ARG A 291 10.62 38.05 -2.01
CA ARG A 291 10.57 38.79 -3.29
C ARG A 291 9.16 38.82 -3.88
N ARG A 292 8.44 37.69 -3.85
CA ARG A 292 7.07 37.59 -4.39
C ARG A 292 6.03 38.25 -3.51
N CYS A 293 6.23 38.28 -2.20
CA CYS A 293 5.38 39.02 -1.29
C CYS A 293 5.51 40.53 -1.55
N GLU A 294 6.72 41.04 -1.76
CA GLU A 294 6.97 42.46 -2.04
C GLU A 294 6.42 42.91 -3.41
N LEU A 295 6.39 41.99 -4.39
CA LEU A 295 5.79 42.23 -5.72
C LEU A 295 4.26 42.08 -5.75
N GLY A 296 3.64 41.53 -4.69
CA GLY A 296 2.20 41.23 -4.65
C GLY A 296 1.31 42.44 -4.43
N ASN A 297 0.11 42.45 -5.02
CA ASN A 297 -0.92 43.46 -4.77
C ASN A 297 -1.70 43.14 -3.47
N PRO A 298 -1.76 44.04 -2.47
CA PRO A 298 -2.50 43.81 -1.22
C PRO A 298 -4.03 43.65 -1.39
N VAL A 299 -4.59 43.99 -2.56
CA VAL A 299 -6.04 43.89 -2.86
C VAL A 299 -6.46 42.49 -3.34
N SER A 300 -5.54 41.68 -3.90
CA SER A 300 -5.87 40.34 -4.45
C SER A 300 -5.50 39.16 -3.55
N GLY A 301 -4.84 39.41 -2.41
CA GLY A 301 -4.56 38.40 -1.38
C GLY A 301 -3.55 37.30 -1.76
N ARG A 302 -2.94 37.32 -2.95
CA ARG A 302 -1.99 36.28 -3.41
C ARG A 302 -0.53 36.68 -3.15
N PHE A 303 -0.13 36.67 -1.88
CA PHE A 303 1.22 37.00 -1.39
C PHE A 303 2.25 35.87 -1.59
N GLY A 304 2.55 35.45 -2.82
CA GLY A 304 3.52 34.37 -3.08
C GLY A 304 3.09 32.96 -2.63
N LEU A 305 1.92 32.81 -1.98
CA LEU A 305 1.38 31.53 -1.53
C LEU A 305 1.23 30.50 -2.67
N GLY A 306 0.77 30.94 -3.84
CA GLY A 306 0.67 30.06 -5.01
C GLY A 306 2.03 29.60 -5.59
N TRP A 307 3.12 30.31 -5.32
CA TRP A 307 4.46 29.82 -5.65
C TRP A 307 4.89 28.76 -4.63
N MET A 308 4.73 29.04 -3.34
CA MET A 308 5.06 28.07 -2.29
C MET A 308 4.28 26.77 -2.45
N ASP A 309 2.99 26.84 -2.78
CA ASP A 309 2.16 25.64 -2.97
C ASP A 309 2.69 24.73 -4.10
N ARG A 310 3.30 25.30 -5.15
CA ARG A 310 3.95 24.56 -6.25
C ARG A 310 5.32 24.00 -5.86
N VAL A 311 6.10 24.75 -5.07
CA VAL A 311 7.34 24.25 -4.46
C VAL A 311 7.04 23.04 -3.57
N GLU A 312 6.03 23.18 -2.72
CA GLU A 312 5.59 22.16 -1.77
C GLU A 312 5.01 20.92 -2.48
N GLN A 313 4.31 21.11 -3.60
CA GLN A 313 3.90 19.99 -4.45
C GLN A 313 5.13 19.28 -5.06
N GLY A 314 6.11 20.03 -5.55
CA GLY A 314 7.37 19.47 -6.07
C GLY A 314 8.11 18.65 -5.01
N ALA A 315 8.24 19.19 -3.80
CA ALA A 315 8.88 18.50 -2.68
C ALA A 315 8.13 17.23 -2.24
N ARG A 316 6.79 17.22 -2.23
CA ARG A 316 5.96 16.03 -1.91
C ARG A 316 6.05 14.95 -2.98
N ARG A 317 6.08 15.35 -4.26
CA ARG A 317 6.12 14.46 -5.42
C ARG A 317 7.51 13.88 -5.68
N ALA A 318 8.58 14.54 -5.22
CA ALA A 318 9.96 14.14 -5.48
C ALA A 318 10.27 12.63 -5.33
N PRO A 319 9.82 11.92 -4.26
CA PRO A 319 10.07 10.48 -4.13
C PRO A 319 9.39 9.64 -5.22
N LEU A 320 8.15 10.01 -5.57
CA LEU A 320 7.32 9.31 -6.56
C LEU A 320 7.86 9.56 -7.98
N GLU A 321 8.28 10.80 -8.23
CA GLU A 321 8.88 11.21 -9.51
C GLU A 321 10.27 10.61 -9.69
N LEU A 322 11.02 10.32 -8.62
CA LEU A 322 12.28 9.58 -8.71
C LEU A 322 12.04 8.15 -9.20
N ILE A 323 11.06 7.46 -8.62
CA ILE A 323 10.62 6.15 -9.10
C ILE A 323 10.21 6.24 -10.56
N ALA A 324 9.36 7.21 -10.91
CA ALA A 324 8.88 7.36 -12.28
C ALA A 324 10.01 7.65 -13.28
N HIS A 325 10.98 8.48 -12.90
CA HIS A 325 12.15 8.80 -13.70
C HIS A 325 13.01 7.57 -13.97
N VAL A 326 13.38 6.82 -12.91
CA VAL A 326 14.20 5.61 -13.01
C VAL A 326 13.55 4.60 -13.96
N VAL A 327 12.25 4.36 -13.78
CA VAL A 327 11.52 3.34 -14.55
C VAL A 327 11.31 3.77 -16.01
N ARG A 328 10.93 5.02 -16.26
CA ARG A 328 10.67 5.50 -17.63
C ARG A 328 11.92 5.50 -18.50
N ASN A 329 13.08 5.73 -17.89
CA ASN A 329 14.38 5.74 -18.56
C ASN A 329 15.10 4.37 -18.52
N ASP A 330 14.42 3.31 -18.05
CA ASP A 330 14.98 1.96 -17.98
C ASP A 330 16.30 1.87 -17.18
N LEU A 331 16.43 2.73 -16.17
CA LEU A 331 17.56 2.73 -15.22
C LEU A 331 17.40 1.61 -14.18
N PRO A 332 18.49 1.14 -13.55
CA PRO A 332 18.41 0.16 -12.47
C PRO A 332 17.56 0.68 -11.31
N TYR A 333 16.56 -0.10 -10.90
CA TYR A 333 15.62 0.33 -9.85
C TYR A 333 16.27 0.60 -8.48
N THR A 334 17.47 0.07 -8.24
CA THR A 334 18.28 0.41 -7.06
C THR A 334 18.56 1.91 -6.92
N GLU A 335 18.54 2.64 -8.04
CA GLU A 335 18.79 4.09 -8.08
C GLU A 335 17.77 4.89 -7.26
N ILE A 336 16.56 4.36 -7.01
CA ILE A 336 15.59 5.05 -6.14
C ILE A 336 16.12 5.27 -4.71
N LEU A 337 17.11 4.49 -4.28
CA LEU A 337 17.77 4.63 -2.98
C LEU A 337 19.13 5.31 -3.11
N THR A 338 19.86 5.06 -4.20
CA THR A 338 21.25 5.49 -4.34
C THR A 338 21.43 6.80 -5.11
N ALA A 339 20.37 7.37 -5.68
CA ALA A 339 20.42 8.64 -6.40
C ALA A 339 21.03 9.75 -5.52
N ASP A 340 21.98 10.48 -6.09
CA ASP A 340 22.64 11.65 -5.49
C ASP A 340 21.97 12.98 -5.90
N TYR A 341 20.76 12.89 -6.45
CA TYR A 341 19.94 14.00 -6.94
C TYR A 341 18.49 13.85 -6.48
N ILE A 342 17.77 14.96 -6.41
CA ILE A 342 16.33 14.98 -6.14
C ILE A 342 15.56 15.25 -7.44
N MET A 343 14.35 14.71 -7.57
CA MET A 343 13.45 15.16 -8.63
C MET A 343 12.79 16.47 -8.22
N ALA A 344 12.89 17.48 -9.08
CA ALA A 344 12.28 18.79 -8.84
C ALA A 344 11.50 19.26 -10.06
N ASN A 345 10.40 19.97 -9.81
CA ASN A 345 9.70 20.78 -10.80
C ASN A 345 10.33 22.18 -10.88
N PRO A 346 9.96 23.05 -11.84
CA PRO A 346 10.58 24.37 -12.01
C PRO A 346 10.62 25.21 -10.71
N TRP A 347 9.55 25.14 -9.92
CA TRP A 347 9.41 25.87 -8.67
C TRP A 347 10.31 25.35 -7.55
N SER A 348 10.32 24.03 -7.33
CA SER A 348 11.14 23.42 -6.30
C SER A 348 12.63 23.47 -6.66
N ALA A 349 12.98 23.37 -7.93
CA ALA A 349 14.35 23.61 -8.41
C ALA A 349 14.82 25.03 -8.07
N GLU A 350 14.01 26.05 -8.35
CA GLU A 350 14.28 27.43 -7.93
C GLU A 350 14.45 27.52 -6.41
N ALA A 351 13.56 26.92 -5.63
CA ALA A 351 13.62 26.96 -4.16
C ALA A 351 14.90 26.29 -3.61
N TYR A 352 15.40 25.25 -4.26
CA TYR A 352 16.67 24.60 -3.94
C TYR A 352 17.91 25.35 -4.47
N GLY A 353 17.71 26.43 -5.23
CA GLY A 353 18.76 27.16 -5.93
C GLY A 353 19.40 26.38 -7.08
N ALA A 354 18.78 25.30 -7.55
CA ALA A 354 19.30 24.44 -8.60
C ALA A 354 19.36 25.17 -9.95
N ASP A 355 20.32 24.80 -10.80
CA ASP A 355 20.54 25.31 -12.15
C ASP A 355 19.86 24.45 -13.24
N THR A 356 18.87 23.64 -12.86
CA THR A 356 18.15 22.74 -13.75
C THR A 356 17.36 23.49 -14.83
N GLU A 357 17.56 23.10 -16.10
CA GLU A 357 16.82 23.65 -17.24
C GLU A 357 15.55 22.83 -17.55
N PHE A 358 14.41 23.50 -17.69
CA PHE A 358 13.10 22.92 -17.99
C PHE A 358 12.64 23.27 -19.41
N ASP A 359 11.92 22.35 -20.05
CA ASP A 359 11.39 22.53 -21.40
C ASP A 359 10.24 23.56 -21.38
N ASP A 360 9.37 23.48 -20.36
CA ASP A 360 8.36 24.48 -20.04
C ASP A 360 8.51 24.93 -18.57
N PRO A 361 9.07 26.13 -18.30
CA PRO A 361 9.22 26.64 -16.94
C PRO A 361 7.88 26.95 -16.25
N LEU A 362 6.75 26.85 -16.96
CA LEU A 362 5.40 27.00 -16.42
C LEU A 362 4.67 25.67 -16.20
N ASP A 363 5.25 24.53 -16.56
CA ASP A 363 4.66 23.22 -16.29
C ASP A 363 5.07 22.71 -14.89
N VAL A 364 4.11 22.70 -13.97
CA VAL A 364 4.30 22.19 -12.60
C VAL A 364 4.45 20.67 -12.53
N TYR A 365 4.11 19.97 -13.62
CA TYR A 365 4.21 18.52 -13.76
C TYR A 365 5.45 18.08 -14.52
N GLU A 366 6.29 19.00 -15.00
CA GLU A 366 7.60 18.68 -15.53
C GLU A 366 8.57 18.47 -14.36
N PHE A 367 9.13 17.28 -14.23
CA PHE A 367 10.12 16.95 -13.20
C PHE A 367 11.44 16.53 -13.84
N LYS A 368 12.54 17.08 -13.35
CA LYS A 368 13.90 16.75 -13.80
C LYS A 368 14.84 16.47 -12.60
N PRO A 369 15.84 15.58 -12.77
CA PRO A 369 16.92 15.42 -11.81
C PRO A 369 17.57 16.77 -11.50
N SER A 370 17.72 17.09 -10.22
CA SER A 370 18.21 18.38 -9.74
C SER A 370 19.13 18.20 -8.54
N LYS A 371 20.11 19.09 -8.39
CA LYS A 371 21.01 19.14 -7.23
C LYS A 371 20.82 20.44 -6.48
N PHE A 372 20.87 20.38 -5.15
CA PHE A 372 20.82 21.59 -4.33
C PHE A 372 22.10 22.41 -4.57
N ALA A 373 21.98 23.70 -4.85
CA ALA A 373 23.16 24.54 -5.02
C ALA A 373 23.92 24.74 -3.70
N ALA A 374 23.17 24.78 -2.59
CA ALA A 374 23.72 24.88 -1.25
C ALA A 374 22.67 24.49 -0.20
N TYR A 375 23.14 23.90 0.90
CA TYR A 375 22.36 23.69 2.11
C TYR A 375 23.05 24.43 3.25
N TYR A 376 22.34 25.35 3.92
CA TYR A 376 22.92 26.17 4.98
C TYR A 376 22.45 25.72 6.37
N LEU A 377 23.40 25.57 7.29
CA LEU A 377 23.13 25.27 8.70
C LEU A 377 23.29 26.54 9.54
N ASP A 378 22.50 26.63 10.62
CA ASP A 378 22.57 27.78 11.51
C ASP A 378 23.76 27.67 12.47
N ASN A 379 24.65 28.66 12.42
CA ASN A 379 25.72 28.90 13.41
C ASN A 379 25.67 30.32 13.99
N GLY A 380 24.57 31.04 13.81
CA GLY A 380 24.40 32.42 14.27
C GLY A 380 25.13 33.48 13.44
N THR A 381 25.69 33.12 12.28
CA THR A 381 26.30 34.10 11.35
C THR A 381 25.33 34.61 10.29
N THR A 382 24.18 33.96 10.09
CA THR A 382 23.15 34.38 9.13
C THR A 382 22.67 35.80 9.45
N SER A 383 22.72 36.69 8.46
CA SER A 383 22.26 38.07 8.57
C SER A 383 20.98 38.27 7.76
N TYR A 384 20.10 39.11 8.31
CA TYR A 384 18.77 39.36 7.76
C TYR A 384 18.52 40.85 7.60
N ASP A 385 17.89 41.20 6.49
CA ASP A 385 17.31 42.52 6.26
C ASP A 385 15.80 42.44 6.50
N ALA A 386 15.28 43.27 7.40
CA ALA A 386 13.85 43.30 7.69
C ALA A 386 13.10 43.98 6.55
N THR A 387 12.11 43.28 5.97
CA THR A 387 11.17 43.90 5.04
C THR A 387 9.97 44.46 5.80
N ALA A 388 9.41 45.58 5.34
CA ALA A 388 8.36 46.30 6.07
C ALA A 388 7.08 45.47 6.27
N THR A 389 6.80 44.50 5.40
CA THR A 389 5.54 43.74 5.36
C THR A 389 5.71 42.23 5.18
N CYS A 390 6.85 41.74 4.69
CA CYS A 390 6.97 40.38 4.15
C CYS A 390 7.81 39.43 5.03
N GLY A 391 8.46 39.94 6.07
CA GLY A 391 9.34 39.21 6.98
C GLY A 391 10.82 39.46 6.69
N ASN A 392 11.67 38.52 7.11
CA ASN A 392 13.13 38.67 7.00
C ASN A 392 13.65 38.16 5.66
N TYR A 393 14.36 39.02 4.93
CA TYR A 393 15.17 38.66 3.76
C TYR A 393 16.56 38.25 4.22
N ILE A 394 17.12 37.17 3.70
CA ILE A 394 18.48 36.70 4.04
C ILE A 394 19.46 37.48 3.17
N SER A 395 20.19 38.43 3.77
CA SER A 395 21.25 39.20 3.12
C SER A 395 22.61 38.50 3.18
N TYR A 396 22.81 37.66 4.20
CA TYR A 396 23.97 36.76 4.29
C TYR A 396 23.52 35.40 4.84
N PRO A 397 23.69 34.29 4.10
CA PRO A 397 23.15 32.99 4.50
C PRO A 397 23.92 32.34 5.66
N GLY A 398 25.14 32.80 5.95
CA GLY A 398 26.01 32.27 6.99
C GLY A 398 27.16 31.44 6.45
N ASP A 399 28.10 31.11 7.33
CA ASP A 399 29.37 30.45 6.97
C ASP A 399 29.24 28.93 6.77
N LEU A 400 28.24 28.28 7.39
CA LEU A 400 28.05 26.83 7.31
C LEU A 400 27.26 26.41 6.07
N ARG A 401 27.93 26.46 4.93
CA ARG A 401 27.46 25.87 3.67
C ARG A 401 27.94 24.42 3.56
N LEU A 402 27.06 23.49 3.22
CA LEU A 402 27.42 22.12 2.88
C LEU A 402 26.79 21.65 1.58
N ASP A 403 27.44 20.64 0.98
CA ASP A 403 26.88 19.87 -0.13
C ASP A 403 26.00 18.76 0.47
N TYR A 404 24.69 18.84 0.21
CA TYR A 404 23.73 17.96 0.89
C TYR A 404 23.97 16.50 0.50
N PRO A 405 24.28 15.61 1.46
CA PRO A 405 24.44 14.21 1.15
C PRO A 405 23.05 13.65 0.86
N HIS A 406 22.69 13.50 -0.41
CA HIS A 406 21.39 12.93 -0.83
C HIS A 406 21.47 11.39 -0.85
N ALA A 407 20.35 10.71 -0.61
CA ALA A 407 20.24 9.25 -0.60
C ALA A 407 18.85 8.85 -1.11
N GLY A 408 18.60 9.17 -2.38
CA GLY A 408 17.35 8.93 -3.07
C GLY A 408 16.13 9.24 -2.20
N ILE A 409 15.20 8.29 -2.12
CA ILE A 409 13.95 8.44 -1.35
C ILE A 409 14.21 8.66 0.15
N LEU A 410 15.19 7.98 0.76
CA LEU A 410 15.31 7.83 2.21
C LEU A 410 15.50 9.15 2.94
N ASN A 411 16.13 10.14 2.30
CA ASN A 411 16.33 11.46 2.90
C ASN A 411 15.71 12.61 2.10
N THR A 412 14.69 12.31 1.30
CA THR A 412 13.75 13.34 0.88
C THR A 412 12.99 13.86 2.09
N THR A 413 12.76 15.17 2.16
CA THR A 413 11.99 15.78 3.25
C THR A 413 10.57 15.23 3.33
N ALA A 414 9.98 14.82 2.19
CA ALA A 414 8.67 14.19 2.15
C ALA A 414 8.65 12.82 2.84
N PHE A 415 9.62 11.94 2.57
CA PHE A 415 9.74 10.63 3.23
C PHE A 415 9.98 10.78 4.73
N LEU A 416 10.94 11.63 5.12
CA LEU A 416 11.31 11.86 6.52
C LEU A 416 10.18 12.45 7.38
N ARG A 417 9.26 13.18 6.75
CA ARG A 417 8.08 13.76 7.42
C ARG A 417 6.87 12.85 7.38
N ARG A 418 6.72 12.06 6.33
CA ARG A 418 5.64 11.07 6.24
C ARG A 418 5.79 9.99 7.33
N PHE A 419 7.04 9.60 7.57
CA PHE A 419 7.43 8.63 8.59
C PHE A 419 8.14 9.38 9.72
N PRO A 420 7.37 9.83 10.74
CA PRO A 420 7.86 10.79 11.71
C PRO A 420 8.90 10.18 12.66
N THR A 421 9.62 11.03 13.36
CA THR A 421 10.42 10.67 14.52
C THR A 421 10.01 11.56 15.70
N THR A 422 10.23 11.08 16.92
CA THR A 422 10.00 11.80 18.17
C THR A 422 11.14 11.47 19.14
N PRO A 423 11.28 12.15 20.29
CA PRO A 423 12.38 11.89 21.22
C PRO A 423 12.31 10.49 21.85
N THR A 424 11.13 9.87 21.84
CA THR A 424 10.89 8.51 22.33
C THR A 424 10.95 7.46 21.22
N ASN A 425 10.48 7.78 20.01
CA ASN A 425 10.53 6.86 18.87
C ASN A 425 11.95 6.77 18.29
N ARG A 426 12.73 7.86 18.31
CA ARG A 426 14.14 7.92 17.88
C ARG A 426 14.38 7.21 16.55
N ASN A 427 13.66 7.63 15.51
CA ASN A 427 13.70 7.12 14.12
C ASN A 427 13.20 5.67 13.90
N ARG A 428 12.68 4.97 14.92
CA ARG A 428 12.16 3.60 14.75
C ARG A 428 11.01 3.50 13.76
N ALA A 429 10.18 4.53 13.62
CA ALA A 429 9.14 4.55 12.59
C ALA A 429 9.74 4.66 11.17
N ARG A 430 10.76 5.50 10.97
CA ARG A 430 11.50 5.57 9.68
C ARG A 430 12.14 4.22 9.34
N ALA A 431 12.76 3.57 10.33
CA ALA A 431 13.35 2.25 10.18
C ALA A 431 12.29 1.18 9.82
N ARG A 432 11.17 1.13 10.55
CA ARG A 432 10.05 0.22 10.25
C ARG A 432 9.60 0.32 8.80
N TRP A 433 9.32 1.54 8.33
CA TRP A 433 8.82 1.74 6.96
C TRP A 433 9.89 1.49 5.90
N THR A 434 11.16 1.71 6.23
CA THR A 434 12.29 1.34 5.37
C THR A 434 12.40 -0.19 5.21
N TYR A 435 12.30 -0.95 6.31
CA TYR A 435 12.22 -2.42 6.26
C TYR A 435 11.01 -2.91 5.45
N TYR A 436 9.85 -2.31 5.68
CA TYR A 436 8.63 -2.72 5.01
C TYR A 436 8.69 -2.48 3.50
N HIS A 437 9.05 -1.27 3.06
CA HIS A 437 9.00 -0.90 1.64
C HIS A 437 10.19 -1.42 0.83
N PHE A 438 11.38 -1.50 1.42
CA PHE A 438 12.62 -1.78 0.68
C PHE A 438 13.28 -3.11 1.04
N LEU A 439 12.80 -3.82 2.07
CA LEU A 439 13.25 -5.17 2.41
C LEU A 439 12.09 -6.17 2.53
N GLY A 440 10.84 -5.72 2.40
CA GLY A 440 9.66 -6.59 2.41
C GLY A 440 9.43 -7.27 3.77
N VAL A 441 9.93 -6.65 4.85
CA VAL A 441 9.85 -7.15 6.22
C VAL A 441 8.90 -6.27 7.03
N ASP A 442 7.79 -6.84 7.50
CA ASP A 442 6.96 -6.19 8.52
C ASP A 442 7.53 -6.50 9.90
N VAL A 443 8.28 -5.54 10.45
CA VAL A 443 8.93 -5.68 11.77
C VAL A 443 7.93 -5.91 12.91
N GLU A 444 6.66 -5.54 12.74
CA GLU A 444 5.62 -5.78 13.76
C GLU A 444 5.13 -7.24 13.77
N GLN A 445 5.44 -8.01 12.72
CA GLN A 445 5.09 -9.43 12.60
C GLN A 445 6.26 -10.37 12.95
N LEU A 446 7.45 -9.83 13.24
CA LEU A 446 8.63 -10.65 13.54
C LEU A 446 8.53 -11.38 14.89
N ALA A 447 7.80 -10.83 15.86
CA ALA A 447 7.59 -11.46 17.16
C ALA A 447 6.31 -10.94 17.82
N VAL A 448 5.71 -11.78 18.67
CA VAL A 448 4.60 -11.37 19.53
C VAL A 448 5.14 -10.43 20.60
N ARG A 449 4.52 -9.25 20.75
CA ARG A 449 4.85 -8.34 21.87
C ARG A 449 4.55 -9.03 23.18
N THR A 450 5.47 -8.94 24.14
CA THR A 450 5.25 -9.48 25.48
C THR A 450 4.02 -8.83 26.12
N THR A 451 3.15 -9.66 26.71
CA THR A 451 2.03 -9.23 27.55
C THR A 451 2.32 -9.43 29.03
N ASP A 452 3.54 -9.88 29.37
CA ASP A 452 4.01 -10.07 30.73
C ASP A 452 4.12 -8.71 31.45
N PRO A 453 3.31 -8.47 32.50
CA PRO A 453 3.34 -7.22 33.25
C PRO A 453 4.71 -6.89 33.84
N ASP A 454 5.51 -7.88 34.24
CA ASP A 454 6.83 -7.65 34.84
C ASP A 454 7.82 -7.18 33.78
N ALA A 455 7.78 -7.78 32.59
CA ALA A 455 8.59 -7.32 31.45
C ALA A 455 8.20 -5.91 30.98
N LEU A 456 6.90 -5.56 31.05
CA LEU A 456 6.40 -4.24 30.68
C LEU A 456 6.64 -3.17 31.75
N ALA A 457 6.82 -3.56 33.02
CA ALA A 457 7.15 -2.67 34.12
C ALA A 457 8.66 -2.33 34.21
N ASP A 458 9.50 -2.98 33.41
CA ASP A 458 10.94 -2.73 33.36
C ASP A 458 11.24 -1.32 32.84
N THR A 459 11.90 -0.53 33.68
CA THR A 459 12.29 0.86 33.38
C THR A 459 13.79 1.00 33.08
N ASP A 460 14.58 -0.07 33.21
CA ASP A 460 16.03 -0.05 33.03
C ASP A 460 16.42 -0.29 31.56
N ASN A 461 16.04 0.65 30.68
CA ASN A 461 16.29 0.56 29.24
C ASN A 461 15.97 -0.84 28.66
N PRO A 462 14.69 -1.24 28.69
CA PRO A 462 14.28 -2.60 28.31
C PRO A 462 14.68 -2.93 26.87
N THR A 463 14.75 -1.96 25.96
CA THR A 463 15.15 -2.14 24.56
C THR A 463 16.60 -2.64 24.40
N MET A 464 17.46 -2.39 25.39
CA MET A 464 18.86 -2.82 25.42
C MET A 464 19.10 -4.03 26.33
N LYS A 465 18.33 -4.16 27.41
CA LYS A 465 18.63 -5.10 28.50
C LYS A 465 17.61 -6.23 28.68
N ASN A 466 16.35 -6.00 28.33
CA ASN A 466 15.30 -6.97 28.57
C ASN A 466 15.21 -7.98 27.42
N PRO A 467 15.37 -9.29 27.67
CA PRO A 467 15.27 -10.32 26.64
C PRO A 467 13.95 -10.27 25.86
N ALA A 468 12.84 -9.85 26.49
CA ALA A 468 11.55 -9.73 25.84
C ALA A 468 11.48 -8.62 24.77
N CYS A 469 12.39 -7.64 24.82
CA CYS A 469 12.40 -6.47 23.93
C CYS A 469 13.60 -6.49 22.97
N THR A 470 14.75 -7.02 23.41
CA THR A 470 16.01 -6.97 22.67
C THR A 470 15.99 -7.70 21.32
N GLY A 471 15.13 -8.70 21.14
CA GLY A 471 14.99 -9.43 19.86
C GLY A 471 14.63 -8.50 18.69
N CYS A 472 13.50 -7.78 18.80
CA CYS A 472 13.09 -6.84 17.74
C CYS A 472 13.98 -5.60 17.70
N HIS A 473 14.37 -5.08 18.86
CA HIS A 473 15.21 -3.87 18.92
C HIS A 473 16.62 -4.10 18.40
N GLY A 474 17.13 -5.34 18.44
CA GLY A 474 18.38 -5.73 17.79
C GLY A 474 18.39 -5.47 16.28
N VAL A 475 17.24 -5.63 15.62
CA VAL A 475 17.07 -5.41 14.18
C VAL A 475 16.68 -3.96 13.86
N LEU A 476 15.77 -3.39 14.66
CA LEU A 476 15.16 -2.10 14.37
C LEU A 476 16.05 -0.90 14.72
N ASP A 477 16.71 -0.93 15.87
CA ASP A 477 17.40 0.25 16.42
C ASP A 477 18.67 0.63 15.63
N PRO A 478 19.49 -0.30 15.09
CA PRO A 478 20.61 0.09 14.22
C PRO A 478 20.17 0.88 12.99
N MET A 479 19.13 0.42 12.28
CA MET A 479 18.60 1.14 11.12
C MET A 479 18.00 2.49 11.52
N ALA A 480 17.36 2.58 12.68
CA ALA A 480 16.89 3.85 13.22
C ALA A 480 18.05 4.83 13.44
N GLY A 481 19.19 4.33 13.94
CA GLY A 481 20.43 5.09 14.07
C GLY A 481 21.01 5.59 12.76
N ALA A 482 20.80 4.90 11.64
CA ALA A 482 21.26 5.40 10.35
C ALA A 482 20.65 6.76 9.99
N PHE A 483 19.44 7.08 10.49
CA PHE A 483 18.77 8.37 10.31
C PHE A 483 19.18 9.47 11.33
N GLN A 484 20.23 9.26 12.12
CA GLN A 484 20.67 10.14 13.23
C GLN A 484 20.79 11.63 12.89
N ASN A 485 21.12 11.99 11.64
CA ASN A 485 21.31 13.38 11.25
C ASN A 485 20.00 14.12 10.96
N TYR A 486 18.83 13.49 11.05
CA TYR A 486 17.56 14.10 10.64
C TYR A 486 16.61 14.32 11.82
N ASP A 487 16.24 15.57 12.06
CA ASP A 487 15.30 15.93 13.11
C ASP A 487 13.84 15.54 12.79
N GLU A 488 12.91 15.87 13.69
CA GLU A 488 11.47 15.60 13.53
C GLU A 488 10.85 16.24 12.29
N THR A 489 11.43 17.34 11.80
CA THR A 489 11.00 18.06 10.62
C THR A 489 11.70 17.60 9.34
N GLY A 490 12.66 16.68 9.46
CA GLY A 490 13.46 16.15 8.37
C GLY A 490 14.65 17.03 7.98
N HIS A 491 15.04 18.02 8.81
CA HIS A 491 16.25 18.80 8.55
C HIS A 491 17.50 18.05 8.94
N TYR A 492 18.52 18.22 8.11
CA TYR A 492 19.84 17.67 8.35
C TYR A 492 20.59 18.54 9.37
N ARG A 493 21.10 17.92 10.44
CA ARG A 493 21.88 18.52 11.53
C ARG A 493 21.35 19.87 11.99
N SER A 494 20.11 19.87 12.45
CA SER A 494 19.36 21.11 12.69
C SER A 494 19.72 21.87 13.95
N ASN A 495 20.50 21.26 14.85
CA ASN A 495 21.01 21.93 16.03
C ASN A 495 22.11 22.94 15.68
N TYR A 496 22.28 23.93 16.56
CA TYR A 496 23.22 25.03 16.39
C TYR A 496 24.64 24.54 16.06
N GLY A 497 25.29 25.20 15.10
CA GLY A 497 26.62 24.83 14.61
C GLY A 497 26.61 23.64 13.65
N GLY A 498 25.43 23.10 13.32
CA GLY A 498 25.29 22.06 12.30
C GLY A 498 25.90 20.72 12.69
N ARG A 499 25.89 20.38 13.98
CA ARG A 499 26.63 19.24 14.53
C ARG A 499 25.83 17.95 14.58
N ASP A 500 24.55 18.04 14.92
CA ASP A 500 23.67 16.88 15.14
C ASP A 500 22.19 17.27 15.02
N SER A 501 21.30 16.28 15.16
CA SER A 501 19.85 16.47 15.22
C SER A 501 19.23 15.81 16.46
N LEU A 502 20.01 15.67 17.54
CA LEU A 502 19.53 15.09 18.79
C LEU A 502 18.48 15.99 19.45
N ASP A 503 17.50 15.34 20.07
CA ASP A 503 16.45 16.04 20.81
C ASP A 503 17.03 16.92 21.94
N PHE A 504 16.41 18.09 22.09
CA PHE A 504 16.77 19.08 23.10
C PHE A 504 16.73 18.54 24.53
N TYR A 505 15.64 17.85 24.88
CA TYR A 505 15.44 17.34 26.24
C TYR A 505 16.35 16.17 26.53
N TYR A 506 16.71 15.37 25.53
CA TYR A 506 17.74 14.36 25.68
C TYR A 506 19.09 14.97 26.08
N LYS A 507 19.50 16.11 25.52
CA LYS A 507 20.74 16.79 25.91
C LYS A 507 20.65 17.48 27.29
N ASN A 508 19.48 18.02 27.63
CA ASN A 508 19.32 19.04 28.67
C ASN A 508 18.37 18.68 29.82
N ASN A 509 17.72 17.52 29.81
CA ASN A 509 16.71 17.14 30.80
C ASN A 509 16.70 15.61 31.05
N PRO A 510 17.76 15.04 31.63
CA PRO A 510 17.81 13.61 31.89
C PRO A 510 16.79 13.17 32.96
N PRO A 511 16.36 11.89 32.91
CA PRO A 511 15.61 11.28 34.00
C PRO A 511 16.35 11.44 35.33
N GLY A 512 15.65 11.91 36.37
CA GLY A 512 16.22 12.10 37.71
C GLY A 512 16.98 13.42 37.92
N ALA A 513 16.88 14.38 36.99
CA ALA A 513 17.32 15.76 37.23
C ALA A 513 16.46 16.45 38.30
N ASP A 514 17.11 17.10 39.26
CA ASP A 514 16.44 17.92 40.27
C ASP A 514 16.33 19.35 39.77
N GLU A 515 15.19 19.99 40.00
CA GLU A 515 14.95 21.37 39.62
C GLU A 515 14.98 22.29 40.84
N ALA A 516 15.69 23.41 40.73
CA ALA A 516 15.77 24.44 41.76
C ALA A 516 15.41 25.81 41.18
N ILE A 517 14.60 26.57 41.92
CA ILE A 517 14.27 27.96 41.59
C ILE A 517 15.44 28.84 42.02
N VAL A 518 15.84 29.75 41.13
CA VAL A 518 16.88 30.75 41.34
C VAL A 518 16.20 32.11 41.55
N GLU A 519 16.37 32.69 42.72
CA GLU A 519 15.88 34.02 43.11
C GLU A 519 17.00 35.06 43.15
N ALA A 520 18.27 34.66 43.19
CA ALA A 520 19.39 35.59 43.16
C ALA A 520 19.38 36.45 41.87
N GLY A 521 19.48 37.78 42.02
CA GLY A 521 19.39 38.74 40.91
C GLY A 521 20.72 39.32 40.41
N SER A 522 21.83 39.06 41.09
CA SER A 522 23.14 39.60 40.72
C SER A 522 24.29 38.69 41.19
N TRP A 523 25.50 38.95 40.68
CA TRP A 523 26.72 38.22 41.05
C TRP A 523 27.01 38.26 42.56
N GLU A 524 26.75 39.41 43.18
CA GLU A 524 26.97 39.66 44.61
C GLU A 524 25.93 38.94 45.47
N LEU A 525 24.73 38.73 44.93
CA LEU A 525 23.60 38.07 45.60
C LEU A 525 23.44 36.60 45.22
N ARG A 526 24.40 36.02 44.48
CA ARG A 526 24.33 34.64 44.00
C ARG A 526 24.06 33.66 45.15
N GLU A 527 23.28 32.64 44.85
CA GLU A 527 22.93 31.59 45.80
C GLU A 527 23.56 30.26 45.39
N THR A 528 23.76 29.39 46.38
CA THR A 528 24.31 28.05 46.15
C THR A 528 23.18 27.04 46.13
N VAL A 529 22.91 26.43 44.97
CA VAL A 529 22.00 25.30 44.84
C VAL A 529 22.79 24.02 45.05
N THR A 530 22.30 23.10 45.89
CA THR A 530 22.95 21.81 46.15
C THR A 530 21.98 20.65 45.98
N ILE A 531 22.41 19.62 45.25
CA ILE A 531 21.70 18.35 45.12
C ILE A 531 22.55 17.21 45.69
N HIS A 532 21.91 16.13 46.10
CA HIS A 532 22.57 14.93 46.62
C HIS A 532 22.29 13.76 45.66
N LYS A 533 23.35 13.04 45.25
CA LYS A 533 23.22 11.85 44.41
C LYS A 533 24.18 10.76 44.86
N HIS A 534 23.70 9.52 44.82
CA HIS A 534 24.54 8.34 44.90
C HIS A 534 25.31 8.15 43.59
N LEU A 535 26.64 8.20 43.63
CA LEU A 535 27.49 7.96 42.47
C LEU A 535 28.28 6.66 42.63
N ASP A 536 28.45 5.94 41.53
CA ASP A 536 29.36 4.79 41.44
C ASP A 536 30.82 5.25 41.34
N SER A 537 31.78 4.37 41.66
CA SER A 537 33.20 4.66 41.45
C SER A 537 33.56 4.68 39.96
N GLY A 538 34.39 5.62 39.52
CA GLY A 538 34.83 5.81 38.13
C GLY A 538 34.28 7.09 37.49
N GLU A 539 34.28 7.14 36.16
CA GLU A 539 33.80 8.29 35.39
C GLU A 539 32.27 8.41 35.51
N ASN A 540 31.83 9.52 36.10
CA ASN A 540 30.44 9.93 36.19
C ASN A 540 30.24 11.25 35.44
N ALA A 541 29.00 11.56 35.08
CA ALA A 541 28.62 12.83 34.51
C ALA A 541 27.90 13.69 35.54
N VAL A 542 28.24 14.97 35.61
CA VAL A 542 27.50 16.00 36.34
C VAL A 542 27.07 17.05 35.34
N GLY A 543 25.79 17.41 35.36
CA GLY A 543 25.31 18.44 34.45
C GLY A 543 24.30 19.38 35.06
N LEU A 544 24.10 20.46 34.34
CA LEU A 544 23.22 21.56 34.72
C LEU A 544 22.59 22.16 33.46
N ALA A 545 21.30 22.49 33.52
CA ALA A 545 20.57 23.07 32.39
C ALA A 545 19.58 24.13 32.85
N ALA A 546 19.52 25.23 32.11
CA ALA A 546 18.47 26.23 32.30
C ALA A 546 17.10 25.63 31.97
N VAL A 547 16.11 25.88 32.83
CA VAL A 547 14.71 25.57 32.51
C VAL A 547 14.20 26.64 31.54
N GLU A 548 13.70 26.19 30.40
CA GLU A 548 13.19 27.07 29.36
C GLU A 548 12.07 27.96 29.90
N ASN A 549 12.18 29.27 29.65
CA ASN A 549 11.20 30.26 30.06
C ASN A 549 10.87 31.17 28.86
N PRO A 550 9.59 31.54 28.63
CA PRO A 550 9.16 32.37 27.51
C PRO A 550 9.91 33.69 27.32
N TYR A 551 10.64 34.18 28.32
CA TYR A 551 11.40 35.43 28.22
C TYR A 551 12.85 35.30 27.72
N ARG A 552 13.34 34.10 27.33
CA ARG A 552 14.71 33.84 26.82
C ARG A 552 15.83 34.56 27.60
N ARG A 553 16.04 34.20 28.88
CA ARG A 553 16.98 34.93 29.77
C ARG A 553 18.18 34.08 30.22
N GLU A 554 19.37 34.68 30.17
CA GLU A 554 20.64 34.05 30.57
C GLU A 554 20.71 33.81 32.09
N MET A 555 21.46 32.78 32.51
CA MET A 555 21.84 32.53 33.90
C MET A 555 23.34 32.72 34.10
N GLY A 556 23.71 33.38 35.21
CA GLY A 556 25.09 33.50 35.62
C GLY A 556 25.51 32.31 36.47
N VAL A 557 26.64 31.70 36.15
CA VAL A 557 27.20 30.55 36.87
C VAL A 557 28.63 30.87 37.28
N ALA A 558 28.92 30.81 38.59
CA ALA A 558 30.26 31.10 39.11
C ALA A 558 31.17 29.86 39.11
N GLY A 559 30.62 28.69 39.42
CA GLY A 559 31.37 27.44 39.44
C GLY A 559 30.58 26.26 39.99
N LEU A 560 31.10 25.06 39.77
CA LEU A 560 30.54 23.78 40.20
C LEU A 560 31.52 23.09 41.15
N THR A 561 31.04 22.59 42.28
CA THR A 561 31.83 21.86 43.28
C THR A 561 31.17 20.54 43.63
N VAL A 562 31.94 19.46 43.62
CA VAL A 562 31.50 18.12 44.06
C VAL A 562 32.18 17.78 45.38
N ARG A 563 31.41 17.34 46.37
CA ARG A 563 31.92 16.87 47.68
C ARG A 563 31.45 15.47 48.00
N ASP A 564 32.28 14.72 48.72
CA ASP A 564 31.90 13.42 49.29
C ASP A 564 31.01 13.56 50.54
N ASP A 565 30.58 12.43 51.09
CA ASP A 565 29.81 12.34 52.34
C ASP A 565 30.47 12.96 53.57
N ALA A 566 31.79 13.09 53.56
CA ALA A 566 32.54 13.77 54.61
C ALA A 566 32.65 15.30 54.38
N GLY A 567 32.04 15.81 53.31
CA GLY A 567 32.08 17.23 52.93
C GLY A 567 33.40 17.67 52.29
N ARG A 568 34.31 16.74 51.95
CA ARG A 568 35.58 17.05 51.30
C ARG A 568 35.35 17.27 49.82
N ILE A 569 36.00 18.29 49.25
CA ILE A 569 35.92 18.57 47.81
C ILE A 569 36.67 17.47 47.06
N VAL A 570 35.95 16.69 46.26
CA VAL A 570 36.50 15.62 45.44
C VAL A 570 36.71 16.07 43.99
N ALA A 571 35.91 17.02 43.50
CA ALA A 571 36.12 17.61 42.17
C ALA A 571 35.63 19.07 42.08
N ARG A 572 36.27 19.83 41.18
CA ARG A 572 35.82 21.16 40.72
C ARG A 572 35.83 21.17 39.19
N PRO A 573 34.79 20.64 38.55
CA PRO A 573 34.75 20.51 37.11
C PRO A 573 34.85 21.90 36.46
N ARG A 574 35.75 22.03 35.48
CA ARG A 574 35.89 23.29 34.74
C ARG A 574 34.76 23.40 33.74
N LEU A 575 34.04 24.53 33.76
CA LEU A 575 33.00 24.77 32.77
C LEU A 575 33.63 24.99 31.38
N PRO A 576 33.10 24.35 30.32
CA PRO A 576 33.69 24.37 28.98
C PRO A 576 33.61 25.77 28.39
N TYR A 577 34.71 26.18 27.76
CA TYR A 577 34.86 27.48 27.09
C TYR A 577 34.60 27.31 25.60
N GLY A 578 33.68 28.10 25.02
CA GLY A 578 33.56 28.29 23.58
C GLY A 578 33.02 27.13 22.74
N ASP A 579 33.11 25.88 23.21
CA ASP A 579 32.85 24.71 22.37
C ASP A 579 31.46 24.07 22.52
N ASN A 580 30.69 24.36 23.58
CA ASN A 580 29.37 23.75 23.81
C ASN A 580 28.25 24.51 23.07
N ASP A 581 28.08 24.32 21.75
CA ASP A 581 26.94 24.84 20.96
C ASP A 581 26.58 26.33 21.21
N GLY A 582 27.55 27.18 21.59
CA GLY A 582 27.30 28.58 21.97
C GLY A 582 26.59 28.78 23.33
N CYS A 583 26.37 27.69 24.10
CA CYS A 583 25.59 27.65 25.32
C CYS A 583 26.18 28.40 26.51
N VAL A 584 27.51 28.44 26.62
CA VAL A 584 28.21 29.08 27.73
C VAL A 584 29.17 30.13 27.19
N ARG A 585 28.94 31.40 27.58
CA ARG A 585 29.78 32.53 27.22
C ARG A 585 30.54 33.03 28.45
N VAL A 586 31.81 33.38 28.28
CA VAL A 586 32.58 34.00 29.37
C VAL A 586 32.19 35.46 29.51
N ALA A 587 31.95 35.89 30.74
CA ALA A 587 31.64 37.26 31.08
C ALA A 587 32.45 37.71 32.30
N GLY A 588 33.74 37.97 32.10
CA GLY A 588 34.67 38.31 33.20
C GLY A 588 35.02 37.09 34.04
N ASP A 589 34.78 37.17 35.36
CA ASP A 589 35.13 36.11 36.34
C ASP A 589 34.11 34.97 36.44
N TYR A 590 33.10 34.96 35.55
CA TYR A 590 32.01 33.99 35.59
C TYR A 590 31.49 33.63 34.19
N PHE A 591 30.59 32.65 34.16
CA PHE A 591 30.00 32.11 32.94
C PHE A 591 28.54 32.52 32.80
N ARG A 592 28.10 32.81 31.57
CA ARG A 592 26.70 33.02 31.22
C ARG A 592 26.19 31.83 30.44
N MET A 593 25.15 31.20 30.94
CA MET A 593 24.46 30.09 30.29
C MET A 593 23.15 30.58 29.66
N LEU A 594 22.90 30.24 28.40
CA LEU A 594 21.67 30.61 27.71
C LEU A 594 20.45 29.83 28.25
N SER A 595 19.24 30.38 28.11
CA SER A 595 18.01 29.83 28.71
C SER A 595 17.55 28.47 28.16
N TYR A 596 18.11 28.06 27.03
CA TYR A 596 17.80 26.82 26.33
C TYR A 596 19.04 25.90 26.33
N CYS A 597 19.89 25.99 27.34
CA CYS A 597 21.16 25.29 27.32
C CYS A 597 21.39 24.46 28.57
N GLY A 598 22.04 23.33 28.36
CA GLY A 598 22.61 22.49 29.39
C GLY A 598 24.05 22.13 29.07
N ILE A 599 24.80 21.84 30.12
CA ILE A 599 26.18 21.36 30.04
C ILE A 599 26.31 20.10 30.89
N THR A 600 27.05 19.13 30.36
CA THR A 600 27.41 17.88 31.05
C THR A 600 28.93 17.79 31.11
N LEU A 601 29.46 17.45 32.28
CA LEU A 601 30.89 17.40 32.58
C LEU A 601 31.24 16.05 33.18
N GLY A 602 32.29 15.42 32.68
CA GLY A 602 32.87 14.21 33.27
C GLY A 602 33.54 14.53 34.61
N VAL A 603 33.33 13.67 35.60
CA VAL A 603 33.90 13.72 36.95
C VAL A 603 34.31 12.31 37.36
N ASP A 604 35.57 12.12 37.73
CA ASP A 604 36.07 10.85 38.24
C ASP A 604 35.81 10.75 39.75
N ILE A 605 35.11 9.69 40.17
CA ILE A 605 34.71 9.44 41.55
C ILE A 605 35.51 8.26 42.10
N ALA A 606 36.34 8.52 43.11
CA ALA A 606 37.26 7.50 43.64
C ALA A 606 36.55 6.35 44.39
N GLN A 607 35.43 6.61 45.04
CA GLN A 607 34.67 5.62 45.83
C GLN A 607 33.18 5.82 45.63
N ARG A 608 32.46 4.71 45.48
CA ARG A 608 30.99 4.72 45.44
C ARG A 608 30.43 5.24 46.76
N GLY A 609 29.44 6.12 46.69
CA GLY A 609 28.82 6.71 47.89
C GLY A 609 27.89 7.88 47.57
N GLU A 610 27.34 8.49 48.61
CA GLU A 610 26.59 9.73 48.47
C GLU A 610 27.56 10.91 48.24
N HIS A 611 27.14 11.82 47.37
CA HIS A 611 27.92 12.99 46.97
C HIS A 611 27.00 14.20 46.88
N SER A 612 27.53 15.38 47.19
CA SER A 612 26.82 16.65 47.02
C SER A 612 27.41 17.46 45.87
N PHE A 613 26.51 18.00 45.03
CA PHE A 613 26.84 18.79 43.86
C PHE A 613 26.31 20.19 44.08
N SER A 614 27.20 21.16 44.28
CA SER A 614 26.85 22.54 44.55
C SER A 614 27.21 23.45 43.38
N ILE A 615 26.29 24.32 42.99
CA ILE A 615 26.50 25.37 41.98
C ILE A 615 26.16 26.74 42.55
N ASP A 616 27.01 27.71 42.28
CA ASP A 616 26.77 29.12 42.60
C ASP A 616 26.16 29.82 41.39
N ILE A 617 24.91 30.31 41.51
CA ILE A 617 24.07 30.74 40.37
C ILE A 617 23.26 32.02 40.66
N TRP A 618 22.95 32.81 39.64
CA TRP A 618 22.07 33.99 39.70
C TRP A 618 21.47 34.38 38.34
N ARG A 619 20.58 35.38 38.34
CA ARG A 619 19.83 35.88 37.18
C ARG A 619 20.32 37.28 36.76
N PRO A 620 21.31 37.40 35.86
CA PRO A 620 21.95 38.68 35.56
C PRO A 620 21.03 39.75 34.96
N TYR A 621 19.89 39.38 34.36
CA TYR A 621 19.01 40.31 33.63
C TYR A 621 17.51 40.00 33.77
N SER A 622 17.05 39.37 34.86
CA SER A 622 15.63 38.97 35.01
C SER A 622 15.00 39.45 36.31
N ASN A 623 13.80 40.02 36.22
CA ASN A 623 12.94 40.27 37.38
C ASN A 623 12.01 39.08 37.69
N PHE A 624 12.00 38.05 36.85
CA PHE A 624 11.20 36.83 37.04
C PHE A 624 12.07 35.69 37.56
N PRO A 625 11.57 34.83 38.48
CA PRO A 625 12.27 33.63 38.92
C PRO A 625 12.72 32.79 37.71
N ALA A 626 13.95 32.29 37.77
CA ALA A 626 14.48 31.32 36.81
C ALA A 626 14.56 29.96 37.51
N ALA A 627 14.68 28.87 36.75
CA ALA A 627 14.94 27.56 37.33
C ALA A 627 16.15 26.91 36.65
N ILE A 628 16.91 26.17 37.43
CA ILE A 628 18.05 25.35 37.01
C ILE A 628 17.73 23.90 37.28
N LYS A 629 17.98 23.04 36.30
CA LYS A 629 18.01 21.60 36.47
C LYS A 629 19.44 21.15 36.71
N MET A 630 19.63 20.24 37.65
CA MET A 630 20.92 19.65 37.97
C MET A 630 20.80 18.13 38.02
N TRP A 631 21.82 17.43 37.56
CA TRP A 631 21.88 15.97 37.63
C TRP A 631 23.31 15.49 37.86
N ALA A 632 23.44 14.30 38.42
CA ALA A 632 24.70 13.58 38.48
C ALA A 632 24.43 12.06 38.41
N GLY A 633 25.32 11.33 37.74
CA GLY A 633 25.17 9.88 37.55
C GLY A 633 25.92 9.37 36.32
N LYS A 634 25.44 8.27 35.74
CA LYS A 634 26.01 7.71 34.50
C LYS A 634 25.88 8.70 33.34
N GLU A 635 26.94 8.83 32.54
CA GLU A 635 26.96 9.67 31.34
C GLU A 635 25.93 9.15 30.32
N PHE A 636 24.89 9.94 30.04
CA PHE A 636 23.88 9.62 29.02
C PHE A 636 24.03 10.46 27.75
N TYR A 637 24.77 11.57 27.78
CA TYR A 637 25.09 12.42 26.63
C TYR A 637 26.49 13.01 26.80
N ARG A 638 27.27 13.02 25.72
CA ARG A 638 28.56 13.69 25.61
C ARG A 638 28.52 14.70 24.48
N HIS A 639 29.11 15.87 24.71
CA HIS A 639 29.22 16.88 23.67
C HIS A 639 29.92 16.32 22.42
N GLY A 640 29.31 16.52 21.24
CA GLY A 640 29.75 15.96 19.97
C GLY A 640 29.08 14.64 19.59
N ASP A 641 28.25 14.06 20.45
CA ASP A 641 27.41 12.92 20.07
C ASP A 641 26.43 13.30 18.97
N THR A 642 26.34 12.46 17.94
CA THR A 642 25.32 12.56 16.88
C THR A 642 24.17 11.58 17.09
N TRP A 643 24.32 10.62 18.02
CA TRP A 643 23.36 9.57 18.31
C TRP A 643 23.20 9.32 19.81
N TYR A 644 22.05 8.74 20.16
CA TYR A 644 21.68 8.41 21.53
C TYR A 644 22.56 7.28 22.09
N ARG A 645 23.30 7.53 23.18
CA ARG A 645 24.22 6.56 23.81
C ARG A 645 23.51 5.38 24.49
N ASP A 646 22.23 5.56 24.81
CA ASP A 646 21.35 4.55 25.38
C ASP A 646 20.60 3.74 24.29
N MET A 647 20.96 3.92 23.02
CA MET A 647 20.47 3.14 21.88
C MET A 647 21.58 2.26 21.30
N ARG A 648 21.19 1.28 20.46
CA ARG A 648 22.15 0.54 19.63
C ARG A 648 22.82 1.47 18.62
N GLU A 649 24.07 1.14 18.28
CA GLU A 649 24.85 1.92 17.31
C GLU A 649 24.17 1.96 15.93
N PRO A 650 24.25 3.10 15.21
CA PRO A 650 23.78 3.20 13.84
C PRO A 650 24.35 2.10 12.95
N GLY A 651 23.49 1.43 12.17
CA GLY A 651 23.90 0.29 11.38
C GLY A 651 22.77 -0.37 10.60
N PHE A 652 23.06 -1.52 10.04
CA PHE A 652 22.12 -2.37 9.32
C PHE A 652 22.51 -3.84 9.53
N GLU A 653 21.58 -4.63 10.06
CA GLU A 653 21.83 -6.01 10.48
C GLU A 653 23.05 -6.08 11.41
N ASN A 654 24.05 -6.90 11.07
CA ASN A 654 25.27 -7.08 11.87
C ASN A 654 26.39 -6.09 11.52
N ALA A 655 26.12 -5.07 10.69
CA ALA A 655 27.11 -4.09 10.27
C ALA A 655 26.84 -2.71 10.89
N THR A 656 27.85 -2.12 11.52
CA THR A 656 27.80 -0.74 12.00
C THR A 656 28.09 0.24 10.85
N SER A 657 27.42 1.39 10.85
CA SER A 657 27.70 2.49 9.93
C SER A 657 29.14 2.98 10.13
N PRO A 658 29.95 3.11 9.06
CA PRO A 658 31.36 3.46 9.18
C PRO A 658 31.60 4.91 9.59
N SER A 659 30.62 5.79 9.32
CA SER A 659 30.69 7.20 9.65
C SER A 659 29.30 7.73 10.00
N ALA A 660 29.30 8.81 10.78
CA ALA A 660 28.09 9.53 11.15
C ALA A 660 27.67 10.58 10.12
N ASP A 661 28.54 10.97 9.18
CA ASP A 661 28.23 12.02 8.19
C ASP A 661 27.33 11.50 7.05
N ASP A 662 27.48 10.22 6.68
CA ASP A 662 26.93 9.56 5.49
C ASP A 662 26.12 8.29 5.80
N SER A 663 25.62 8.17 7.04
CA SER A 663 24.98 6.93 7.53
C SER A 663 23.75 6.50 6.72
N VAL A 664 22.95 7.44 6.19
CA VAL A 664 21.79 7.10 5.33
C VAL A 664 22.23 6.70 3.92
N GLN A 665 23.28 7.31 3.36
CA GLN A 665 23.86 6.92 2.07
C GLN A 665 24.41 5.50 2.13
N TRP A 666 25.16 5.22 3.19
CA TRP A 666 25.67 3.89 3.46
C TRP A 666 24.52 2.88 3.61
N LEU A 667 23.48 3.21 4.38
CA LEU A 667 22.29 2.36 4.52
C LEU A 667 21.62 2.10 3.16
N ALA A 668 21.42 3.14 2.35
CA ALA A 668 20.81 3.05 1.02
C ALA A 668 21.58 2.06 0.12
N ALA A 669 22.92 2.18 0.09
CA ALA A 669 23.77 1.26 -0.66
C ALA A 669 23.69 -0.18 -0.14
N ARG A 670 23.60 -0.38 1.19
CA ARG A 670 23.42 -1.71 1.78
C ARG A 670 22.08 -2.35 1.44
N ILE A 671 20.99 -1.59 1.49
CA ILE A 671 19.67 -2.07 1.11
C ILE A 671 19.64 -2.41 -0.38
N ALA A 672 20.17 -1.54 -1.25
CA ALA A 672 20.21 -1.79 -2.69
C ALA A 672 20.99 -3.07 -3.06
N ALA A 673 22.01 -3.42 -2.28
CA ALA A 673 22.79 -4.65 -2.46
C ALA A 673 22.18 -5.89 -1.78
N ASP A 674 21.16 -5.73 -0.93
CA ASP A 674 20.52 -6.82 -0.21
C ASP A 674 19.57 -7.60 -1.13
N PRO A 675 19.64 -8.95 -1.19
CA PRO A 675 18.72 -9.74 -2.02
C PRO A 675 17.24 -9.49 -1.73
N ARG A 676 16.89 -9.15 -0.48
CA ARG A 676 15.50 -8.84 -0.09
C ARG A 676 14.95 -7.60 -0.79
N PHE A 677 15.79 -6.70 -1.30
CA PHE A 677 15.33 -5.54 -2.07
C PHE A 677 14.55 -5.92 -3.32
N ALA A 678 14.96 -7.01 -4.00
CA ALA A 678 14.28 -7.48 -5.19
C ALA A 678 12.88 -8.03 -4.85
N GLU A 679 12.76 -8.89 -3.84
CA GLU A 679 11.47 -9.40 -3.36
C GLU A 679 10.57 -8.29 -2.81
N ALA A 680 11.15 -7.33 -2.08
CA ALA A 680 10.44 -6.16 -1.58
C ALA A 680 9.85 -5.34 -2.72
N THR A 681 10.58 -5.20 -3.83
CA THR A 681 10.10 -4.52 -5.03
C THR A 681 8.91 -5.25 -5.66
N VAL A 682 8.95 -6.59 -5.74
CA VAL A 682 7.79 -7.38 -6.20
C VAL A 682 6.59 -7.13 -5.28
N LYS A 683 6.77 -7.25 -3.96
CA LYS A 683 5.73 -6.97 -2.96
C LYS A 683 5.22 -5.53 -3.07
N PHE A 684 6.09 -4.55 -3.32
CA PHE A 684 5.72 -3.14 -3.43
C PHE A 684 4.72 -2.90 -4.56
N TRP A 685 4.97 -3.48 -5.75
CA TRP A 685 4.14 -3.30 -6.95
C TRP A 685 3.00 -4.30 -7.09
N TRP A 686 3.06 -5.44 -6.38
CA TRP A 686 2.04 -6.48 -6.42
C TRP A 686 0.62 -5.93 -6.22
N PRO A 687 0.33 -5.08 -5.22
CA PRO A 687 -1.00 -4.52 -5.06
C PRO A 687 -1.46 -3.68 -6.26
N ALA A 688 -0.60 -2.86 -6.87
CA ALA A 688 -0.99 -2.01 -7.99
C ALA A 688 -1.47 -2.82 -9.22
N ILE A 689 -0.95 -4.03 -9.38
CA ILE A 689 -1.32 -4.95 -10.47
C ILE A 689 -2.45 -5.90 -10.04
N MET A 690 -2.25 -6.59 -8.91
CA MET A 690 -3.08 -7.72 -8.47
C MET A 690 -4.36 -7.30 -7.75
N GLY A 691 -4.37 -6.12 -7.13
CA GLY A 691 -5.51 -5.64 -6.33
C GLY A 691 -5.48 -6.08 -4.88
N THR A 692 -4.65 -7.05 -4.50
CA THR A 692 -4.48 -7.53 -3.13
C THR A 692 -3.03 -7.40 -2.67
N GLU A 693 -2.77 -7.46 -1.36
CA GLU A 693 -1.41 -7.70 -0.87
C GLU A 693 -0.99 -9.14 -1.14
N VAL A 694 0.32 -9.41 -1.10
CA VAL A 694 0.81 -10.79 -1.12
C VAL A 694 0.28 -11.52 0.12
N ALA A 695 -0.26 -12.72 -0.08
CA ALA A 695 -0.88 -13.52 0.97
C ALA A 695 0.08 -13.76 2.13
N VAL A 696 -0.43 -13.58 3.35
CA VAL A 696 0.30 -13.82 4.59
C VAL A 696 -0.13 -15.19 5.15
N PRO A 697 0.80 -16.02 5.64
CA PRO A 697 0.45 -17.29 6.26
C PRO A 697 -0.51 -17.10 7.45
N PRO A 698 -1.53 -17.96 7.61
CA PRO A 698 -2.39 -17.95 8.80
C PRO A 698 -1.57 -18.25 10.06
N HIS A 699 -1.97 -17.67 11.20
CA HIS A 699 -1.20 -17.73 12.44
C HIS A 699 -1.41 -19.03 13.23
N ALA A 700 -2.58 -19.67 13.08
CA ALA A 700 -2.90 -20.90 13.78
C ALA A 700 -3.79 -21.85 12.96
N THR A 701 -3.62 -23.16 13.17
CA THR A 701 -4.36 -24.23 12.47
C THR A 701 -5.87 -24.21 12.69
N GLY A 702 -6.36 -23.49 13.71
CA GLY A 702 -7.79 -23.32 13.99
C GLY A 702 -8.47 -22.18 13.24
N GLU A 703 -7.74 -21.39 12.44
CA GLU A 703 -8.34 -20.35 11.60
C GLU A 703 -9.16 -20.95 10.44
N ALA A 704 -10.23 -20.26 10.05
CA ALA A 704 -11.03 -20.66 8.90
C ALA A 704 -10.16 -20.72 7.62
N ASP A 705 -10.42 -21.75 6.82
CA ASP A 705 -9.74 -22.01 5.54
C ASP A 705 -8.21 -22.11 5.65
N TYR A 706 -7.69 -22.56 6.81
CA TYR A 706 -6.26 -22.60 7.13
C TYR A 706 -5.41 -23.19 6.01
N GLU A 707 -5.75 -24.40 5.53
CA GLU A 707 -4.96 -25.13 4.54
C GLU A 707 -4.86 -24.36 3.22
N GLY A 708 -5.99 -23.86 2.70
CA GLY A 708 -6.00 -23.10 1.45
C GLY A 708 -5.30 -21.75 1.58
N ARG A 709 -5.43 -21.07 2.72
CA ARG A 709 -4.73 -19.81 3.00
C ARG A 709 -3.22 -20.01 3.15
N LEU A 710 -2.80 -21.09 3.81
CA LEU A 710 -1.39 -21.45 3.93
C LEU A 710 -0.79 -21.78 2.56
N LEU A 711 -1.51 -22.58 1.76
CA LEU A 711 -1.10 -22.93 0.40
C LEU A 711 -0.98 -21.69 -0.50
N ALA A 712 -1.95 -20.77 -0.44
CA ALA A 712 -1.86 -19.49 -1.16
C ALA A 712 -0.63 -18.69 -0.75
N ALA A 713 -0.39 -18.55 0.55
CA ALA A 713 0.77 -17.81 1.06
C ALA A 713 2.09 -18.45 0.60
N GLN A 714 2.24 -19.77 0.73
CA GLN A 714 3.43 -20.48 0.27
C GLN A 714 3.65 -20.32 -1.23
N ALA A 715 2.59 -20.50 -2.04
CA ALA A 715 2.69 -20.41 -3.50
C ALA A 715 2.94 -18.98 -3.99
N GLN A 716 2.36 -17.96 -3.36
CA GLN A 716 2.66 -16.57 -3.69
C GLN A 716 4.06 -16.14 -3.24
N HIS A 717 4.54 -16.61 -2.08
CA HIS A 717 5.91 -16.30 -1.62
C HIS A 717 6.95 -16.96 -2.52
N ALA A 718 6.71 -18.19 -2.99
CA ALA A 718 7.55 -18.84 -3.99
C ALA A 718 7.58 -18.05 -5.31
N GLU A 719 6.43 -17.54 -5.77
CA GLU A 719 6.37 -16.70 -6.97
C GLU A 719 7.09 -15.36 -6.76
N VAL A 720 6.94 -14.72 -5.60
CA VAL A 720 7.66 -13.48 -5.25
C VAL A 720 9.17 -13.70 -5.26
N ALA A 721 9.66 -14.79 -4.69
CA ALA A 721 11.08 -15.13 -4.71
C ALA A 721 11.58 -15.35 -6.15
N ARG A 722 10.82 -16.09 -6.97
CA ARG A 722 11.13 -16.32 -8.39
C ARG A 722 11.18 -15.01 -9.19
N LEU A 723 10.20 -14.14 -9.01
CA LEU A 723 10.15 -12.82 -9.65
C LEU A 723 11.26 -11.89 -9.17
N GLY A 724 11.59 -11.94 -7.87
CA GLY A 724 12.70 -11.19 -7.30
C GLY A 724 14.05 -11.59 -7.90
N GLU A 725 14.31 -12.89 -8.05
CA GLU A 725 15.53 -13.37 -8.69
C GLU A 725 15.61 -12.94 -10.16
N LEU A 726 14.52 -13.12 -10.92
CA LEU A 726 14.45 -12.64 -12.31
C LEU A 726 14.66 -11.14 -12.43
N PHE A 727 14.11 -10.35 -11.51
CA PHE A 727 14.31 -8.91 -11.48
C PHE A 727 15.76 -8.55 -11.19
N ARG A 728 16.40 -9.25 -10.25
CA ARG A 728 17.80 -9.05 -9.89
C ARG A 728 18.76 -9.41 -11.03
N GLU A 729 18.53 -10.51 -11.72
CA GLU A 729 19.40 -10.98 -12.82
C GLU A 729 19.10 -10.26 -14.14
N GLY A 730 17.87 -9.78 -14.33
CA GLY A 730 17.35 -9.32 -15.62
C GLY A 730 16.65 -10.44 -16.39
N THR A 731 15.73 -10.09 -17.29
CA THR A 731 14.97 -11.06 -18.09
C THR A 731 15.43 -11.08 -19.55
N GLY A 732 15.82 -12.24 -20.06
CA GLY A 732 16.27 -12.37 -21.45
C GLY A 732 17.50 -11.49 -21.76
N THR A 733 17.30 -10.41 -22.54
CA THR A 733 18.32 -9.40 -22.85
C THR A 733 18.18 -8.11 -22.03
N GLY A 734 17.22 -8.05 -21.10
CA GLY A 734 16.97 -6.92 -20.21
C GLY A 734 18.09 -6.73 -19.19
N THR A 735 18.25 -5.51 -18.69
CA THR A 735 19.24 -5.20 -17.66
C THR A 735 18.76 -5.63 -16.27
N PRO A 736 19.68 -5.99 -15.35
CA PRO A 736 19.37 -6.15 -13.94
C PRO A 736 18.54 -4.99 -13.38
N TYR A 737 17.60 -5.30 -12.50
CA TYR A 737 16.71 -4.36 -11.82
C TYR A 737 15.86 -3.48 -12.76
N ASN A 738 15.46 -3.96 -13.94
CA ASN A 738 14.52 -3.25 -14.81
C ASN A 738 13.06 -3.45 -14.34
N LEU A 739 12.41 -2.37 -13.86
CA LEU A 739 11.05 -2.51 -13.32
C LEU A 739 10.01 -2.84 -14.40
N LYS A 740 10.09 -2.25 -15.59
CA LYS A 740 9.11 -2.53 -16.66
C LYS A 740 9.09 -4.03 -17.00
N ASP A 741 10.25 -4.66 -17.04
CA ASP A 741 10.37 -6.11 -17.24
C ASP A 741 9.76 -6.90 -16.08
N LEU A 742 9.98 -6.49 -14.82
CA LEU A 742 9.30 -7.09 -13.67
C LEU A 742 7.77 -6.95 -13.77
N LEU A 743 7.24 -5.78 -14.14
CA LEU A 743 5.80 -5.57 -14.30
C LEU A 743 5.21 -6.48 -15.39
N VAL A 744 5.95 -6.71 -16.49
CA VAL A 744 5.58 -7.70 -17.51
C VAL A 744 5.54 -9.11 -16.91
N GLU A 745 6.54 -9.51 -16.12
CA GLU A 745 6.57 -10.83 -15.51
C GLU A 745 5.46 -11.06 -14.48
N ILE A 746 5.09 -10.04 -13.69
CA ILE A 746 3.94 -10.12 -12.78
C ILE A 746 2.65 -10.36 -13.57
N VAL A 747 2.42 -9.62 -14.66
CA VAL A 747 1.24 -9.80 -15.53
C VAL A 747 1.24 -11.17 -16.23
N MET A 748 2.41 -11.72 -16.51
CA MET A 748 2.56 -13.02 -17.16
C MET A 748 2.46 -14.20 -16.20
N SER A 749 2.44 -13.94 -14.89
CA SER A 749 2.31 -14.96 -13.85
C SER A 749 0.97 -15.73 -13.96
N PRO A 750 0.94 -16.99 -13.51
CA PRO A 750 -0.31 -17.74 -13.32
C PRO A 750 -1.32 -17.00 -12.43
N TRP A 751 -0.82 -16.27 -11.42
CA TRP A 751 -1.64 -15.50 -10.50
C TRP A 751 -2.41 -14.37 -11.18
N PHE A 752 -1.83 -13.66 -12.15
CA PHE A 752 -2.56 -12.62 -12.89
C PHE A 752 -3.48 -13.22 -13.95
N ARG A 753 -3.04 -14.30 -14.59
CA ARG A 753 -3.69 -14.88 -15.77
C ARG A 753 -4.73 -15.93 -15.45
N ALA A 754 -4.87 -16.41 -14.22
CA ALA A 754 -5.93 -17.34 -13.86
C ALA A 754 -7.32 -16.79 -14.24
N ASP A 755 -8.08 -17.52 -15.05
CA ASP A 755 -9.40 -17.07 -15.53
C ASP A 755 -10.54 -17.95 -15.03
N THR A 756 -10.38 -19.28 -15.13
CA THR A 756 -11.41 -20.23 -14.70
C THR A 756 -10.76 -21.43 -14.03
N VAL A 757 -11.31 -21.82 -12.89
CA VAL A 757 -10.93 -23.04 -12.17
C VAL A 757 -11.97 -24.11 -12.52
N PHE A 758 -11.52 -25.26 -13.03
CA PHE A 758 -12.36 -26.41 -13.32
C PHE A 758 -12.11 -27.49 -12.27
N ASP A 759 -12.49 -27.19 -11.02
CA ASP A 759 -12.23 -28.09 -9.90
C ASP A 759 -13.19 -27.86 -8.74
N ASP A 760 -13.53 -28.94 -8.05
CA ASP A 760 -14.37 -28.98 -6.86
C ASP A 760 -13.54 -29.09 -5.56
N ASP A 761 -12.20 -29.12 -5.64
CA ASP A 761 -11.31 -29.11 -4.47
C ASP A 761 -11.49 -27.81 -3.64
N PRO A 762 -11.94 -27.92 -2.38
CA PRO A 762 -12.22 -26.75 -1.54
C PRO A 762 -10.95 -26.01 -1.10
N VAL A 763 -9.81 -26.69 -0.94
CA VAL A 763 -8.52 -26.11 -0.58
C VAL A 763 -7.96 -25.29 -1.74
N ARG A 764 -7.99 -25.85 -2.96
CA ARG A 764 -7.60 -25.13 -4.19
C ARG A 764 -8.51 -23.91 -4.41
N ALA A 765 -9.82 -24.05 -4.21
CA ALA A 765 -10.77 -22.95 -4.36
C ALA A 765 -10.47 -21.78 -3.40
N VAL A 766 -10.12 -22.07 -2.14
CA VAL A 766 -9.65 -21.06 -1.19
C VAL A 766 -8.31 -20.47 -1.65
N ALA A 767 -7.35 -21.32 -2.01
CA ALA A 767 -5.99 -20.88 -2.34
C ALA A 767 -5.94 -19.96 -3.58
N LEU A 768 -6.84 -20.20 -4.54
CA LEU A 768 -6.97 -19.42 -5.77
C LEU A 768 -8.06 -18.34 -5.73
N ARG A 769 -8.69 -18.11 -4.57
CA ARG A 769 -9.81 -17.16 -4.44
C ARG A 769 -9.49 -15.77 -5.00
N ASP A 770 -8.26 -15.31 -4.76
CA ASP A 770 -7.79 -13.97 -5.16
C ASP A 770 -6.94 -14.03 -6.45
N ALA A 771 -6.84 -15.19 -7.10
CA ALA A 771 -6.16 -15.34 -8.38
C ALA A 771 -6.98 -14.74 -9.53
N GLY A 772 -6.26 -14.35 -10.59
CA GLY A 772 -6.81 -13.72 -11.78
C GLY A 772 -6.84 -12.20 -11.73
N ALA A 773 -6.48 -11.55 -10.62
CA ALA A 773 -6.33 -10.09 -10.49
C ALA A 773 -7.54 -9.28 -11.00
N ARG A 774 -8.76 -9.73 -10.70
CA ARG A 774 -10.04 -9.08 -11.09
C ARG A 774 -10.38 -7.90 -10.18
N ARG A 775 -9.43 -6.97 -10.03
CA ARG A 775 -9.55 -5.84 -9.09
C ARG A 775 -10.47 -4.74 -9.61
N LEU A 776 -11.06 -4.00 -8.68
CA LEU A 776 -11.78 -2.77 -8.96
C LEU A 776 -10.81 -1.75 -9.60
N LEU A 777 -11.28 -1.05 -10.63
CA LEU A 777 -10.56 0.06 -11.22
C LEU A 777 -10.51 1.22 -10.22
N THR A 778 -9.34 1.83 -10.09
CA THR A 778 -9.19 3.07 -9.32
C THR A 778 -10.03 4.19 -9.94
N PRO A 779 -10.38 5.25 -9.18
CA PRO A 779 -11.14 6.36 -9.74
C PRO A 779 -10.50 6.98 -10.99
N GLU A 780 -9.18 7.06 -11.02
CA GLU A 780 -8.39 7.53 -12.16
C GLU A 780 -8.50 6.57 -13.36
N GLU A 781 -8.38 5.25 -13.14
CA GLU A 781 -8.49 4.24 -14.21
C GLU A 781 -9.90 4.16 -14.80
N LEU A 782 -10.95 4.23 -13.97
CA LEU A 782 -12.33 4.22 -14.46
C LEU A 782 -12.61 5.46 -15.32
N ALA A 783 -12.13 6.63 -14.88
CA ALA A 783 -12.28 7.86 -15.64
C ALA A 783 -11.49 7.82 -16.96
N ALA A 784 -10.24 7.34 -16.94
CA ALA A 784 -9.40 7.19 -18.12
C ALA A 784 -10.01 6.19 -19.13
N LYS A 785 -10.46 5.02 -18.66
CA LYS A 785 -11.16 4.01 -19.48
C LYS A 785 -12.39 4.62 -20.15
N THR A 786 -13.20 5.34 -19.37
CA THR A 786 -14.43 5.97 -19.88
C THR A 786 -14.13 7.06 -20.91
N LEU A 787 -13.17 7.94 -20.63
CA LEU A 787 -12.76 8.97 -21.58
C LEU A 787 -12.19 8.36 -22.87
N SER A 788 -11.35 7.33 -22.76
CA SER A 788 -10.77 6.66 -23.93
C SER A 788 -11.82 5.99 -24.81
N LEU A 789 -12.79 5.30 -24.20
CA LEU A 789 -13.82 4.56 -24.94
C LEU A 789 -14.89 5.50 -25.53
N THR A 790 -15.26 6.55 -24.80
CA THR A 790 -16.45 7.36 -25.13
C THR A 790 -16.13 8.76 -25.65
N GLY A 791 -14.92 9.26 -25.39
CA GLY A 791 -14.57 10.66 -25.65
C GLY A 791 -15.20 11.66 -24.68
N VAL A 792 -15.79 11.19 -23.57
CA VAL A 792 -16.47 12.03 -22.56
C VAL A 792 -15.96 11.65 -21.16
N GLN A 793 -15.82 12.64 -20.27
CA GLN A 793 -15.39 12.42 -18.89
C GLN A 793 -16.33 13.11 -17.89
N TRP A 794 -16.65 12.42 -16.79
CA TRP A 794 -17.61 12.92 -15.80
C TRP A 794 -17.04 14.09 -14.99
N GLY A 795 -17.63 15.27 -15.13
CA GLY A 795 -17.30 16.44 -14.30
C GLY A 795 -15.85 16.91 -14.49
N ARG A 796 -15.35 16.84 -15.73
CA ARG A 796 -14.00 17.29 -16.10
C ARG A 796 -13.80 18.76 -15.73
N GLN A 797 -12.63 19.07 -15.19
CA GLN A 797 -12.24 20.43 -14.82
C GLN A 797 -10.81 20.68 -15.33
N GLU A 798 -10.45 21.96 -15.42
CA GLU A 798 -9.09 22.36 -15.74
C GLU A 798 -8.09 21.76 -14.73
N PRO A 799 -6.89 21.35 -15.20
CA PRO A 799 -5.80 20.96 -14.30
C PRO A 799 -5.48 22.09 -13.32
N ASP A 800 -5.15 21.74 -12.08
CA ASP A 800 -4.61 22.71 -11.12
C ASP A 800 -3.12 22.44 -10.86
N TYR A 801 -2.55 22.87 -9.74
CA TYR A 801 -1.16 22.55 -9.40
C TYR A 801 -0.97 21.23 -8.66
N ARG A 802 -2.04 20.63 -8.13
CA ARG A 802 -2.04 19.38 -7.36
C ARG A 802 -2.32 18.18 -8.25
N ARG A 803 -3.18 18.34 -9.26
CA ARG A 803 -3.76 17.26 -10.05
C ARG A 803 -3.82 17.61 -11.53
N ARG A 804 -3.13 16.79 -12.34
CA ARG A 804 -3.12 16.88 -13.80
C ARG A 804 -4.48 16.53 -14.41
N HIS A 805 -5.24 15.65 -13.73
CA HIS A 805 -6.53 15.14 -14.20
C HIS A 805 -7.62 15.39 -13.15
N ASN A 806 -8.38 16.46 -13.33
CA ASN A 806 -9.51 16.80 -12.47
C ASN A 806 -10.83 16.35 -13.09
N HIS A 807 -11.56 15.51 -12.36
CA HIS A 807 -12.88 15.02 -12.73
C HIS A 807 -13.65 14.57 -11.49
N ALA A 808 -14.96 14.34 -11.60
CA ALA A 808 -15.83 14.02 -10.47
C ALA A 808 -15.32 12.81 -9.63
N LEU A 809 -14.74 11.81 -10.29
CA LEU A 809 -14.14 10.64 -9.62
C LEU A 809 -12.84 10.93 -8.85
N THR A 810 -12.13 12.04 -9.09
CA THR A 810 -10.95 12.43 -8.29
C THR A 810 -11.25 13.60 -7.35
N THR A 811 -12.28 14.40 -7.63
CA THR A 811 -12.72 15.53 -6.81
C THR A 811 -13.81 15.11 -5.83
N ASP A 812 -15.06 15.08 -6.29
CA ASP A 812 -16.25 15.03 -5.44
C ASP A 812 -16.48 13.63 -4.86
N TYR A 813 -16.11 12.61 -5.62
CA TYR A 813 -16.32 11.19 -5.28
C TYR A 813 -15.02 10.42 -5.08
N GLY A 814 -13.86 11.11 -5.01
CA GLY A 814 -12.54 10.49 -4.87
C GLY A 814 -12.50 9.47 -3.74
N VAL A 815 -12.66 9.90 -2.50
CA VAL A 815 -12.63 9.01 -1.34
C VAL A 815 -13.79 8.00 -1.37
N LEU A 816 -14.97 8.41 -1.84
CA LEU A 816 -16.18 7.58 -1.89
C LEU A 816 -16.08 6.40 -2.86
N TYR A 817 -15.27 6.52 -3.92
CA TYR A 817 -15.07 5.47 -4.91
C TYR A 817 -13.79 4.63 -4.72
N GLY A 818 -12.90 5.02 -3.79
CA GLY A 818 -11.66 4.30 -3.52
C GLY A 818 -10.38 5.06 -3.85
N GLY A 819 -10.43 6.39 -3.87
CA GLY A 819 -9.27 7.27 -3.82
C GLY A 819 -8.73 7.42 -2.39
N ILE A 820 -7.46 7.79 -2.26
CA ILE A 820 -6.84 8.02 -0.95
C ILE A 820 -7.03 9.48 -0.57
N GLY A 821 -7.84 9.73 0.46
CA GLY A 821 -8.06 11.07 1.01
C GLY A 821 -6.84 11.59 1.78
N ALA A 822 -6.87 12.87 2.19
CA ALA A 822 -5.76 13.51 2.91
C ALA A 822 -5.40 12.77 4.23
N GLU A 823 -6.38 12.19 4.91
CA GLU A 823 -6.18 11.41 6.15
C GLU A 823 -6.12 9.88 5.91
N GLY A 824 -6.26 9.43 4.66
CA GLY A 824 -6.30 8.01 4.32
C GLY A 824 -4.93 7.35 4.41
N THR A 825 -4.86 6.18 5.03
CA THR A 825 -3.62 5.39 5.16
C THR A 825 -3.49 4.30 4.10
N THR A 826 -4.57 3.83 3.49
CA THR A 826 -4.55 2.81 2.43
C THR A 826 -5.71 3.00 1.46
N ARG A 827 -5.58 2.42 0.26
CA ARG A 827 -6.65 2.41 -0.75
C ARG A 827 -7.67 1.33 -0.40
N ALA A 828 -8.95 1.70 -0.36
CA ALA A 828 -10.04 0.73 -0.32
C ALA A 828 -10.22 0.09 -1.72
N ARG A 829 -10.20 -1.24 -1.78
CA ARG A 829 -10.20 -2.00 -3.04
C ARG A 829 -11.37 -2.95 -3.20
N ASP A 830 -12.01 -3.31 -2.09
CA ASP A 830 -13.25 -4.06 -2.09
C ASP A 830 -14.43 -3.14 -2.40
N LEU A 831 -15.31 -3.57 -3.31
CA LEU A 831 -16.47 -2.78 -3.69
C LEU A 831 -17.45 -2.67 -2.51
N THR A 832 -17.50 -1.49 -1.90
CA THR A 832 -18.48 -1.16 -0.85
C THR A 832 -19.83 -0.75 -1.46
N PRO A 833 -20.94 -0.75 -0.69
CA PRO A 833 -22.22 -0.21 -1.15
C PRO A 833 -22.12 1.25 -1.63
N VAL A 834 -21.30 2.07 -0.98
CA VAL A 834 -21.07 3.48 -1.38
C VAL A 834 -20.37 3.53 -2.74
N MET A 835 -19.31 2.76 -2.95
CA MET A 835 -18.61 2.69 -4.24
C MET A 835 -19.52 2.18 -5.37
N ALA A 836 -20.38 1.20 -5.07
CA ALA A 836 -21.36 0.69 -6.03
C ALA A 836 -22.39 1.78 -6.41
N SER A 837 -22.82 2.61 -5.46
CA SER A 837 -23.69 3.76 -5.74
C SER A 837 -23.00 4.81 -6.61
N VAL A 838 -21.72 5.12 -6.35
CA VAL A 838 -20.94 6.04 -7.20
C VAL A 838 -20.76 5.47 -8.61
N SER A 839 -20.49 4.17 -8.76
CA SER A 839 -20.38 3.51 -10.08
C SER A 839 -21.67 3.64 -10.89
N LYS A 840 -22.83 3.45 -10.25
CA LYS A 840 -24.13 3.62 -10.88
C LYS A 840 -24.37 5.06 -11.29
N LEU A 841 -24.04 6.00 -10.42
CA LEU A 841 -24.17 7.42 -10.72
C LEU A 841 -23.28 7.81 -11.91
N HIS A 842 -22.03 7.35 -11.94
CA HIS A 842 -21.14 7.49 -13.09
C HIS A 842 -21.79 6.96 -14.38
N ALA A 843 -22.30 5.71 -14.37
CA ALA A 843 -22.94 5.12 -15.53
C ALA A 843 -24.14 5.94 -16.05
N VAL A 844 -24.99 6.43 -15.14
CA VAL A 844 -26.14 7.28 -15.49
C VAL A 844 -25.67 8.61 -16.07
N ARG A 845 -24.76 9.30 -15.38
CA ARG A 845 -24.25 10.63 -15.77
C ARG A 845 -23.49 10.59 -17.10
N MET A 846 -22.82 9.48 -17.42
CA MET A 846 -22.08 9.34 -18.67
C MET A 846 -22.94 8.91 -19.86
N SER A 847 -23.99 8.13 -19.62
CA SER A 847 -24.77 7.51 -20.72
C SER A 847 -25.39 8.52 -21.69
N CYS A 848 -26.03 9.59 -21.21
CA CYS A 848 -26.66 10.56 -22.10
C CYS A 848 -25.65 11.41 -22.90
N PRO A 849 -24.66 12.07 -22.27
CA PRO A 849 -23.68 12.88 -22.99
C PRO A 849 -22.98 12.11 -24.12
N VAL A 850 -22.67 10.83 -23.89
CA VAL A 850 -22.05 9.97 -24.89
C VAL A 850 -22.97 9.74 -26.08
N VAL A 851 -24.21 9.31 -25.85
CA VAL A 851 -25.18 9.04 -26.93
C VAL A 851 -25.52 10.30 -27.71
N LEU A 852 -25.68 11.43 -27.01
CA LEU A 852 -25.92 12.73 -27.64
C LEU A 852 -24.78 13.10 -28.59
N ARG A 853 -23.56 13.04 -28.07
CA ARG A 853 -22.34 13.36 -28.81
C ARG A 853 -22.22 12.49 -30.04
N GLU A 854 -22.38 11.18 -29.89
CA GLU A 854 -22.19 10.25 -31.00
C GLU A 854 -23.27 10.39 -32.07
N PHE A 855 -24.57 10.38 -31.72
CA PHE A 855 -25.62 10.38 -32.73
C PHE A 855 -25.91 11.74 -33.36
N TYR A 856 -25.78 12.84 -32.60
CA TYR A 856 -26.26 14.15 -33.03
C TYR A 856 -25.14 15.17 -33.30
N LEU A 857 -23.96 14.99 -32.71
CA LEU A 857 -22.84 15.92 -32.85
C LEU A 857 -21.76 15.40 -33.81
N LEU A 858 -21.57 14.08 -33.88
CA LEU A 858 -20.56 13.45 -34.72
C LEU A 858 -21.15 12.73 -35.94
N PRO A 859 -20.48 12.79 -37.09
CA PRO A 859 -20.79 11.91 -38.22
C PRO A 859 -20.38 10.46 -37.91
N SER A 860 -20.97 9.50 -38.62
CA SER A 860 -20.86 8.05 -38.30
C SER A 860 -19.41 7.55 -38.21
N GLU A 861 -18.55 8.02 -39.10
CA GLU A 861 -17.13 7.65 -39.18
C GLU A 861 -16.25 8.21 -38.05
N GLN A 862 -16.75 9.20 -37.29
CA GLN A 862 -16.04 9.79 -36.14
C GLN A 862 -16.58 9.29 -34.79
N ARG A 863 -17.63 8.47 -34.79
CA ARG A 863 -18.22 7.85 -33.60
C ARG A 863 -17.30 6.77 -33.04
N ARG A 864 -17.17 6.68 -31.72
CA ARG A 864 -16.31 5.68 -31.06
C ARG A 864 -17.07 4.40 -30.73
N LEU A 865 -18.33 4.51 -30.32
CA LEU A 865 -19.16 3.37 -29.91
C LEU A 865 -20.26 3.00 -30.93
N PHE A 866 -20.87 3.99 -31.56
CA PHE A 866 -22.05 3.84 -32.41
C PHE A 866 -21.76 4.08 -33.91
N GLY A 867 -20.50 3.93 -34.32
CA GLY A 867 -20.14 3.95 -35.75
C GLY A 867 -20.85 2.82 -36.50
N GLY A 868 -21.42 3.11 -37.68
CA GLY A 868 -22.09 2.10 -38.50
C GLY A 868 -23.55 1.76 -38.11
N ILE A 869 -24.08 2.33 -37.02
CA ILE A 869 -25.51 2.27 -36.69
C ILE A 869 -26.09 3.68 -36.59
N ASP A 870 -27.34 3.85 -37.03
CA ASP A 870 -28.03 5.13 -36.93
C ASP A 870 -29.14 5.10 -35.86
N HIS A 871 -29.43 6.26 -35.25
CA HIS A 871 -30.51 6.38 -34.28
C HIS A 871 -31.92 6.25 -34.89
N THR A 872 -32.03 5.88 -36.16
CA THR A 872 -33.30 5.50 -36.80
C THR A 872 -33.48 3.99 -36.93
N VAL A 873 -32.45 3.17 -36.68
CA VAL A 873 -32.53 1.70 -36.75
C VAL A 873 -33.35 1.16 -35.57
N ALA A 874 -34.50 0.56 -35.86
CA ALA A 874 -35.45 0.08 -34.85
C ALA A 874 -35.67 -1.44 -34.95
N PRO A 875 -36.02 -2.12 -33.84
CA PRO A 875 -36.26 -3.57 -33.81
C PRO A 875 -37.67 -3.91 -34.36
N THR A 876 -38.00 -3.40 -35.54
CA THR A 876 -39.30 -3.57 -36.21
C THR A 876 -39.29 -4.67 -37.27
N ASP A 877 -38.10 -5.04 -37.74
CA ASP A 877 -37.88 -6.09 -38.74
C ASP A 877 -36.56 -6.83 -38.48
N SER A 878 -36.30 -7.89 -39.25
CA SER A 878 -35.10 -8.72 -39.10
C SER A 878 -33.79 -7.99 -39.41
N THR A 879 -33.83 -6.94 -40.24
CA THR A 879 -32.63 -6.16 -40.58
C THR A 879 -32.22 -5.29 -39.39
N GLY A 880 -33.18 -4.57 -38.80
CA GLY A 880 -32.95 -3.77 -37.60
C GLY A 880 -32.54 -4.63 -36.40
N GLU A 881 -33.17 -5.81 -36.23
CA GLU A 881 -32.74 -6.79 -35.23
C GLU A 881 -31.26 -7.16 -35.38
N MET A 882 -30.85 -7.54 -36.59
CA MET A 882 -29.48 -7.98 -36.83
C MET A 882 -28.47 -6.87 -36.59
N GLN A 883 -28.74 -5.66 -37.10
CA GLN A 883 -27.87 -4.50 -36.90
C GLN A 883 -27.71 -4.12 -35.42
N ILE A 884 -28.79 -4.21 -34.64
CA ILE A 884 -28.73 -3.95 -33.18
C ILE A 884 -27.90 -5.05 -32.50
N LYS A 885 -28.09 -6.32 -32.84
CA LYS A 885 -27.32 -7.43 -32.27
C LYS A 885 -25.83 -7.35 -32.61
N GLU A 886 -25.48 -7.02 -33.85
CA GLU A 886 -24.09 -6.79 -34.26
C GLU A 886 -23.47 -5.64 -33.47
N LYS A 887 -24.21 -4.53 -33.31
CA LYS A 887 -23.73 -3.42 -32.48
C LYS A 887 -23.56 -3.83 -31.02
N LEU A 888 -24.45 -4.63 -30.46
CA LEU A 888 -24.31 -5.15 -29.10
C LEU A 888 -23.06 -6.02 -28.95
N VAL A 889 -22.73 -6.86 -29.93
CA VAL A 889 -21.47 -7.63 -29.95
C VAL A 889 -20.26 -6.70 -29.85
N GLU A 890 -20.21 -5.65 -30.69
CA GLU A 890 -19.11 -4.66 -30.65
C GLU A 890 -19.03 -3.93 -29.30
N LEU A 891 -20.16 -3.56 -28.70
CA LEU A 891 -20.19 -2.89 -27.39
C LEU A 891 -19.77 -3.82 -26.25
N PHE A 892 -20.13 -5.10 -26.30
CA PHE A 892 -19.69 -6.10 -25.32
C PHE A 892 -18.18 -6.35 -25.40
N ASP A 893 -17.60 -6.45 -26.59
CA ASP A 893 -16.14 -6.57 -26.76
C ASP A 893 -15.42 -5.29 -26.31
N SER A 894 -15.86 -4.12 -26.78
CA SER A 894 -15.20 -2.85 -26.49
C SER A 894 -15.32 -2.39 -25.04
N LEU A 895 -16.51 -2.45 -24.44
CA LEU A 895 -16.75 -1.98 -23.07
C LEU A 895 -16.43 -3.05 -22.01
N LEU A 896 -16.82 -4.29 -22.26
CA LEU A 896 -16.78 -5.37 -21.26
C LEU A 896 -15.69 -6.42 -21.50
N GLY A 897 -15.01 -6.38 -22.66
CA GLY A 897 -13.98 -7.37 -23.01
C GLY A 897 -14.54 -8.77 -23.25
N VAL A 898 -15.79 -8.86 -23.70
CA VAL A 898 -16.48 -10.13 -23.93
C VAL A 898 -16.45 -10.46 -25.42
N ASP A 899 -15.82 -11.58 -25.76
CA ASP A 899 -15.84 -12.12 -27.12
C ASP A 899 -17.14 -12.91 -27.33
N ALA A 900 -18.12 -12.27 -27.98
CA ALA A 900 -19.46 -12.81 -28.16
C ALA A 900 -19.87 -12.82 -29.65
N THR A 901 -20.90 -13.62 -29.95
CA THR A 901 -21.55 -13.65 -31.25
C THR A 901 -22.99 -13.16 -31.13
N VAL A 902 -23.64 -12.86 -32.25
CA VAL A 902 -25.06 -12.43 -32.27
C VAL A 902 -26.03 -13.47 -31.69
N THR A 903 -25.57 -14.72 -31.53
CA THR A 903 -26.32 -15.83 -30.93
C THR A 903 -25.90 -16.13 -29.49
N SER A 904 -24.89 -15.46 -28.95
CA SER A 904 -24.46 -15.66 -27.56
C SER A 904 -25.60 -15.31 -26.59
N PRO A 905 -25.83 -16.09 -25.53
CA PRO A 905 -26.94 -15.87 -24.59
C PRO A 905 -27.00 -14.46 -24.01
N GLU A 906 -25.85 -13.86 -23.69
CA GLU A 906 -25.73 -12.51 -23.17
C GLU A 906 -26.12 -11.44 -24.20
N ILE A 907 -25.88 -11.66 -25.49
CA ILE A 907 -26.28 -10.77 -26.57
C ILE A 907 -27.78 -10.89 -26.84
N VAL A 908 -28.34 -12.10 -26.77
CA VAL A 908 -29.79 -12.32 -26.87
C VAL A 908 -30.51 -11.61 -25.71
N ALA A 909 -30.03 -11.77 -24.48
CA ALA A 909 -30.58 -11.09 -23.31
C ALA A 909 -30.45 -9.56 -23.40
N ALA A 910 -29.31 -9.05 -23.91
CA ALA A 910 -29.11 -7.63 -24.16
C ALA A 910 -30.06 -7.06 -25.22
N TYR A 911 -30.31 -7.81 -26.28
CA TYR A 911 -31.28 -7.44 -27.30
C TYR A 911 -32.71 -7.41 -26.75
N ASP A 912 -33.11 -8.43 -25.97
CA ASP A 912 -34.43 -8.46 -25.35
C ASP A 912 -34.64 -7.27 -24.40
N PHE A 913 -33.63 -6.95 -23.58
CA PHE A 913 -33.64 -5.75 -22.74
C PHE A 913 -33.74 -4.46 -23.56
N PHE A 914 -33.02 -4.36 -24.69
CA PHE A 914 -33.09 -3.23 -25.60
C PHE A 914 -34.51 -3.04 -26.14
N VAL A 915 -35.15 -4.13 -26.60
CA VAL A 915 -36.53 -4.12 -27.11
C VAL A 915 -37.52 -3.70 -26.03
N ASP A 916 -37.35 -4.20 -24.80
CA ASP A 916 -38.20 -3.83 -23.67
C ASP A 916 -38.05 -2.35 -23.29
N ALA A 917 -36.82 -1.83 -23.28
CA ALA A 917 -36.55 -0.41 -23.04
C ALA A 917 -37.18 0.48 -24.14
N TRP A 918 -37.11 0.05 -25.40
CA TRP A 918 -37.70 0.74 -26.55
C TRP A 918 -39.23 0.80 -26.52
N LYS A 919 -39.89 -0.28 -26.06
CA LYS A 919 -41.36 -0.36 -25.99
C LYS A 919 -41.99 0.56 -24.93
N ARG A 920 -41.22 1.08 -23.96
CA ARG A 920 -41.76 1.90 -22.86
C ARG A 920 -42.41 3.20 -23.38
N PRO A 921 -43.65 3.53 -22.95
CA PRO A 921 -44.35 4.75 -23.39
C PRO A 921 -43.68 6.00 -22.81
N ARG A 922 -43.56 7.08 -23.63
CA ARG A 922 -42.94 8.35 -23.22
C ARG A 922 -43.62 9.56 -23.86
N ALA A 923 -43.54 10.70 -23.19
CA ALA A 923 -44.29 11.92 -23.50
C ALA A 923 -43.74 12.75 -24.68
N SER A 924 -42.49 12.54 -25.12
CA SER A 924 -41.86 13.37 -26.17
C SER A 924 -41.03 12.58 -27.19
N ASN A 925 -41.05 13.08 -28.43
CA ASN A 925 -40.32 12.61 -29.60
C ASN A 925 -38.99 13.36 -29.85
N ARG A 926 -38.56 14.26 -28.96
CA ARG A 926 -37.23 14.91 -29.01
C ARG A 926 -36.29 14.24 -28.02
N PHE A 927 -35.00 14.17 -28.35
CA PHE A 927 -33.97 13.54 -27.51
C PHE A 927 -33.78 14.27 -26.17
N LEU A 928 -33.64 15.60 -26.17
CA LEU A 928 -33.40 16.45 -24.98
C LEU A 928 -34.67 16.98 -24.27
N ASP A 929 -35.83 16.34 -24.42
CA ASP A 929 -37.07 16.83 -23.80
C ASP A 929 -37.37 16.14 -22.45
N GLY A 930 -37.44 16.91 -21.37
CA GLY A 930 -37.51 16.46 -19.96
C GLY A 930 -36.13 16.30 -19.29
N ASN A 931 -36.09 15.97 -17.99
CA ASN A 931 -34.85 15.83 -17.20
C ASN A 931 -34.06 14.53 -17.50
N LEU A 932 -34.09 14.04 -18.75
CA LEU A 932 -33.37 12.82 -19.14
C LEU A 932 -31.84 13.08 -19.19
N CYS A 933 -31.48 14.34 -19.46
CA CYS A 933 -30.12 14.84 -19.60
C CYS A 933 -30.07 16.26 -19.02
N GLU A 934 -29.20 16.54 -18.04
CA GLU A 934 -29.04 17.87 -17.43
C GLU A 934 -28.07 18.75 -18.22
N TRP A 935 -28.39 19.02 -19.49
CA TRP A 935 -27.47 19.70 -20.41
C TRP A 935 -26.99 21.08 -19.92
N GLY A 936 -27.78 21.78 -19.12
CA GLY A 936 -27.46 23.13 -18.60
C GLY A 936 -26.27 23.17 -17.64
N THR A 937 -25.98 22.05 -16.95
CA THR A 937 -24.75 21.86 -16.16
C THR A 937 -23.70 21.04 -16.92
N ASP A 938 -24.05 20.47 -18.08
CA ASP A 938 -23.23 19.52 -18.83
C ASP A 938 -22.35 20.12 -19.96
N ALA A 939 -22.24 21.45 -20.05
CA ALA A 939 -21.25 22.07 -20.96
C ALA A 939 -19.79 21.69 -20.63
N TYR A 940 -19.52 21.26 -19.38
CA TYR A 940 -18.22 20.84 -18.87
C TYR A 940 -17.77 19.43 -19.29
N TYR A 941 -18.60 18.67 -20.03
CA TYR A 941 -18.27 17.29 -20.43
C TYR A 941 -17.57 17.22 -21.81
N HIS A 942 -17.48 18.35 -22.51
CA HIS A 942 -17.10 18.40 -23.92
C HIS A 942 -16.21 19.62 -24.26
N ASP A 943 -15.02 19.68 -23.67
CA ASP A 943 -14.05 20.78 -23.92
C ASP A 943 -13.61 20.89 -25.40
N ASP A 944 -13.82 19.84 -26.18
CA ASP A 944 -13.47 19.79 -27.61
C ASP A 944 -14.63 20.17 -28.54
N LEU A 945 -15.80 20.50 -27.99
CA LEU A 945 -16.93 20.98 -28.76
C LEU A 945 -17.06 22.51 -28.66
N PRO A 946 -17.22 23.22 -29.79
CA PRO A 946 -17.36 24.67 -29.77
C PRO A 946 -18.63 25.11 -29.03
N GLU A 947 -18.57 26.28 -28.39
CA GLU A 947 -19.71 26.89 -27.74
C GLU A 947 -20.90 27.00 -28.73
N GLY A 948 -22.07 26.51 -28.33
CA GLY A 948 -23.23 26.43 -29.21
C GLY A 948 -23.26 25.23 -30.18
N ALA A 949 -22.47 24.17 -29.96
CA ALA A 949 -22.47 22.96 -30.81
C ALA A 949 -23.85 22.30 -31.04
N LEU A 950 -24.82 22.52 -30.14
CA LEU A 950 -26.20 22.06 -30.30
C LEU A 950 -27.12 23.06 -31.04
N ALA A 951 -26.70 24.31 -31.22
CA ALA A 951 -27.52 25.33 -31.85
C ALA A 951 -27.84 24.94 -33.30
N GLY A 952 -29.14 24.82 -33.60
CA GLY A 952 -29.63 24.44 -34.93
C GLY A 952 -29.55 22.94 -35.27
N LYS A 953 -29.12 22.06 -34.34
CA LYS A 953 -29.15 20.61 -34.56
C LYS A 953 -30.57 20.05 -34.46
N ASP A 954 -30.95 19.15 -35.38
CA ASP A 954 -32.19 18.38 -35.25
C ASP A 954 -31.99 17.24 -34.24
N LEU A 955 -32.48 17.45 -33.02
CA LEU A 955 -32.45 16.48 -31.93
C LEU A 955 -33.73 15.62 -31.90
N SER A 956 -34.30 15.30 -33.06
CA SER A 956 -35.46 14.44 -33.14
C SER A 956 -35.10 12.98 -32.85
N ASP A 957 -35.94 12.30 -32.07
CA ASP A 957 -35.82 10.87 -31.75
C ASP A 957 -37.19 10.21 -31.90
N ARG A 958 -37.78 10.36 -33.10
CA ARG A 958 -39.16 9.91 -33.38
C ARG A 958 -39.34 8.41 -33.23
N ARG A 959 -38.28 7.63 -33.44
CA ARG A 959 -38.27 6.17 -33.26
C ARG A 959 -37.86 5.75 -31.85
N ARG A 960 -37.47 6.68 -30.98
CA ARG A 960 -37.08 6.46 -29.56
C ARG A 960 -35.81 5.62 -29.39
N ILE A 961 -34.95 5.57 -30.40
CA ILE A 961 -33.80 4.66 -30.44
C ILE A 961 -32.60 5.27 -29.74
N ALA A 962 -32.30 6.55 -29.96
CA ALA A 962 -31.21 7.21 -29.24
C ALA A 962 -31.44 7.14 -27.72
N ARG A 963 -32.67 7.42 -27.26
CA ARG A 963 -33.03 7.28 -25.84
C ARG A 963 -33.00 5.84 -25.32
N THR A 964 -33.20 4.85 -26.18
CA THR A 964 -33.04 3.43 -25.80
C THR A 964 -31.56 3.10 -25.62
N TRP A 965 -30.71 3.61 -26.50
CA TRP A 965 -29.25 3.48 -26.37
C TRP A 965 -28.69 4.15 -25.11
N VAL A 966 -29.29 5.24 -24.61
CA VAL A 966 -28.92 5.82 -23.29
C VAL A 966 -29.13 4.78 -22.18
N VAL A 967 -30.30 4.13 -22.16
CA VAL A 967 -30.62 3.10 -21.15
C VAL A 967 -29.71 1.87 -21.30
N MET A 968 -29.47 1.44 -22.54
CA MET A 968 -28.60 0.31 -22.84
C MET A 968 -27.16 0.59 -22.42
N LEU A 969 -26.63 1.77 -22.75
CA LEU A 969 -25.28 2.17 -22.38
C LEU A 969 -25.13 2.28 -20.87
N ALA A 970 -26.11 2.87 -20.16
CA ALA A 970 -26.10 2.89 -18.70
C ALA A 970 -26.03 1.48 -18.10
N ALA A 971 -26.78 0.51 -18.65
CA ALA A 971 -26.72 -0.88 -18.20
C ALA A 971 -25.34 -1.53 -18.44
N LEU A 972 -24.70 -1.24 -19.58
CA LEU A 972 -23.35 -1.74 -19.88
C LEU A 972 -22.29 -1.11 -18.96
N LEU A 973 -22.37 0.20 -18.71
CA LEU A 973 -21.43 0.90 -17.82
C LEU A 973 -21.62 0.51 -16.34
N MET A 974 -22.79 0.00 -15.95
CA MET A 974 -23.05 -0.56 -14.62
C MET A 974 -22.59 -2.01 -14.47
N ASP A 975 -22.23 -2.69 -15.56
CA ASP A 975 -21.75 -4.07 -15.50
C ASP A 975 -20.45 -4.14 -14.68
N TYR A 976 -20.31 -5.17 -13.84
CA TYR A 976 -19.13 -5.31 -12.99
C TYR A 976 -17.83 -5.39 -13.81
N ARG A 977 -17.87 -5.95 -15.03
CA ARG A 977 -16.73 -6.02 -15.98
C ARG A 977 -16.32 -4.64 -16.50
N TYR A 978 -17.22 -3.65 -16.45
CA TYR A 978 -16.87 -2.30 -16.83
C TYR A 978 -16.01 -1.62 -15.76
N ILE A 979 -16.31 -1.86 -14.48
CA ILE A 979 -15.64 -1.24 -13.34
C ILE A 979 -14.48 -2.08 -12.77
N HIS A 980 -14.28 -3.32 -13.23
CA HIS A 980 -13.13 -4.17 -12.90
C HIS A 980 -12.21 -4.38 -14.12
N LEU A 981 -11.02 -4.92 -13.87
CA LEU A 981 -10.08 -5.37 -14.91
C LEU A 981 -10.61 -6.57 -15.71
#